data_AF-A0A835WQW3-F1
#
_entry.id   AF-A0A835WQW3-F1
#
_cell.length_a   1.000
_cell.length_b   1.000
_cell.length_c   1.000
_cell.angle_alpha   90.00
_cell.angle_beta   90.00
_cell.angle_gamma   90.00
#
_symmetry.space_group_name_H-M   'P 1'
#
loop_
_entity.id
_entity.type
_entity.pdbx_description
1 polymer ?
#
loop_
_entity_poly.entity_id
_entity_poly.type
_entity_poly.pdbx_seq_one_letter_code
_entity_poly.pdbx_strand_id
1 'polypeptide(L)'
;MFLLREVPNGLNDELRANPTRRAAEVGKQGFNALVLISAKLAEGGTGDTRSLLNGALAVARALPEDEGWPVARRLLTAGLVLRRLRLGPLPAEEVALATEVLLHFFDGHRRAAQSKAVLEFLHVSKAGGTTFCQLAEKNGCRTKGFKYGEGNCLIPRFNDRPHWLDPEAFQKVQLPGYPPANCNKVYFARPQRDADGANCFQRRKYMLRKGWNMYSNEYTAYGGEEAPEEAFMCHSRMLTVMQLRHPISRIASNIKHMFTAISGRCPNGDTLLGLRAANGTRLPPEAVLGPPPGSAAAPRFASASFWAQLAPAVTVNYYTRVLLGQAVHALPAEGVGEVHGRLARLMLVQFAVMLLLDDPDLEAHTLKYGMGWLVHSAHANRRDSAGGRAVGLPDDMELLGRLNQPDMQVYRFGVVLARLDAIMYDMAHEVGVDVSRAGATSSAVAAFASSRQRLDPRGGGGGSGSARGGAAATLPGAGVAATAGQQPGPGSQGAGAAAGGRGEDEEDGDGKAENDYDEDGGDKYDDEDEREEEAEAGEPGSASGQGYDTPYDYAIVDEAGGGGRTGVLERRARAGTVEAAVEAAMLGAAAAAQRQQQLQQAQGLQRRSSRQQRRQRARRRRAQDASGTAAAAAGQDWAPGGLVGGGDAGGGSARQRQLSALVSGAGAALGAAASGGISRLAEAGVDGEVGEHRQMHMMHSRRSVQQQQQQQAHTWGTVLEDSRRRQVVPPEQVGCGYVSQAAE
;
A
#
# COMPACT_ATOMS: atom_id res chain seq x y z
N MET A 1 -3.41 15.09 11.06
CA MET A 1 -4.63 15.93 10.94
C MET A 1 -5.71 15.29 10.06
N PHE A 2 -5.48 15.03 8.77
CA PHE A 2 -6.46 14.32 7.90
C PHE A 2 -7.01 13.04 8.57
N LEU A 3 -6.10 12.19 9.07
CA LEU A 3 -6.43 10.96 9.80
C LEU A 3 -7.39 11.19 10.99
N LEU A 4 -7.27 12.29 11.73
CA LEU A 4 -8.10 12.54 12.91
C LEU A 4 -9.45 13.22 12.59
N ARG A 5 -9.54 13.93 11.46
CA ARG A 5 -10.74 14.72 11.10
C ARG A 5 -11.63 14.01 10.10
N GLU A 6 -11.02 13.41 9.09
CA GLU A 6 -11.74 12.90 7.91
C GLU A 6 -12.07 11.42 8.05
N VAL A 7 -11.15 10.63 8.58
CA VAL A 7 -11.30 9.17 8.69
C VAL A 7 -12.45 8.76 9.61
N PRO A 8 -12.70 9.39 10.77
CA PRO A 8 -13.86 9.06 11.60
C PRO A 8 -15.20 9.24 10.90
N ASN A 9 -15.34 10.31 10.12
CA ASN A 9 -16.58 10.59 9.39
C ASN A 9 -16.73 9.62 8.21
N GLY A 10 -15.66 9.45 7.42
CA GLY A 10 -15.66 8.53 6.27
C GLY A 10 -15.93 7.08 6.65
N LEU A 11 -15.27 6.56 7.70
CA LEU A 11 -15.47 5.18 8.15
C LEU A 11 -16.85 4.93 8.75
N ASN A 12 -17.43 5.92 9.42
CA ASN A 12 -18.80 5.78 9.93
C ASN A 12 -19.80 5.63 8.79
N ASP A 13 -19.58 6.29 7.66
CA ASP A 13 -20.42 6.15 6.47
C ASP A 13 -20.12 4.85 5.69
N GLU A 14 -18.87 4.43 5.61
CA GLU A 14 -18.46 3.17 4.98
C GLU A 14 -18.95 1.93 5.77
N LEU A 15 -18.82 1.94 7.10
CA LEU A 15 -19.38 0.91 7.98
C LEU A 15 -20.91 0.80 7.88
N ARG A 16 -21.61 1.89 7.52
CA ARG A 16 -23.05 1.85 7.23
C ARG A 16 -23.35 1.22 5.87
N ALA A 17 -22.47 1.35 4.89
CA ALA A 17 -22.66 0.83 3.55
C ALA A 17 -22.47 -0.69 3.45
N ASN A 18 -21.70 -1.33 4.36
CA ASN A 18 -21.41 -2.77 4.30
C ASN A 18 -21.88 -3.54 5.56
N PRO A 19 -23.19 -3.89 5.67
CA PRO A 19 -23.81 -4.40 6.90
C PRO A 19 -23.55 -5.89 7.23
N THR A 20 -22.68 -6.59 6.48
CA THR A 20 -22.43 -8.04 6.68
C THR A 20 -21.55 -8.38 7.90
N ARG A 21 -21.16 -7.40 8.72
CA ARG A 21 -20.25 -7.59 9.86
C ARG A 21 -20.97 -7.46 11.21
N ARG A 22 -21.53 -8.55 11.75
CA ARG A 22 -22.09 -8.59 13.13
C ARG A 22 -21.04 -8.60 14.24
N ALA A 23 -19.82 -9.10 13.98
CA ALA A 23 -18.67 -8.93 14.89
C ALA A 23 -18.25 -7.44 15.05
N ALA A 24 -18.82 -6.54 14.25
CA ALA A 24 -18.48 -5.14 14.25
C ALA A 24 -19.09 -4.33 15.40
N GLU A 25 -20.08 -4.80 16.18
CA GLU A 25 -20.70 -3.91 17.17
C GLU A 25 -19.77 -3.60 18.36
N VAL A 26 -19.16 -4.63 18.96
CA VAL A 26 -18.17 -4.45 20.04
C VAL A 26 -16.94 -3.72 19.49
N GLY A 27 -16.46 -4.12 18.32
CA GLY A 27 -15.37 -3.45 17.63
C GLY A 27 -15.67 -1.98 17.30
N LYS A 28 -16.92 -1.64 16.96
CA LYS A 28 -17.32 -0.27 16.61
C LYS A 28 -17.37 0.64 17.81
N GLN A 29 -17.87 0.17 18.96
CA GLN A 29 -17.85 0.96 20.19
C GLN A 29 -16.40 1.22 20.63
N GLY A 30 -15.56 0.18 20.64
CA GLY A 30 -14.13 0.32 20.93
C GLY A 30 -13.43 1.27 19.95
N PHE A 31 -13.65 1.09 18.65
CA PHE A 31 -13.08 1.96 17.62
C PHE A 31 -13.50 3.43 17.80
N ASN A 32 -14.77 3.71 18.04
CA ASN A 32 -15.26 5.07 18.29
C ASN A 32 -14.66 5.68 19.56
N ALA A 33 -14.48 4.88 20.61
CA ALA A 33 -13.80 5.33 21.82
C ALA A 33 -12.34 5.70 21.53
N LEU A 34 -11.62 4.88 20.77
CA LEU A 34 -10.24 5.17 20.36
C LEU A 34 -10.14 6.42 19.49
N VAL A 35 -11.05 6.61 18.53
CA VAL A 35 -11.14 7.85 17.75
C VAL A 35 -11.24 9.07 18.66
N LEU A 36 -12.16 9.03 19.63
CA LEU A 36 -12.38 10.14 20.56
C LEU A 36 -11.15 10.39 21.43
N ILE A 37 -10.52 9.34 21.95
CA ILE A 37 -9.29 9.42 22.74
C ILE A 37 -8.16 10.03 21.90
N SER A 38 -7.94 9.55 20.68
CA SER A 38 -6.93 10.07 19.75
C SER A 38 -7.12 11.55 19.44
N ALA A 39 -8.37 11.99 19.23
CA ALA A 39 -8.69 13.39 19.00
C ALA A 39 -8.36 14.26 20.24
N LYS A 40 -8.76 13.81 21.44
CA LYS A 40 -8.46 14.51 22.70
C LYS A 40 -6.96 14.58 22.99
N LEU A 41 -6.23 13.49 22.76
CA LEU A 41 -4.76 13.48 22.85
C LEU A 41 -4.16 14.53 21.91
N ALA A 42 -4.61 14.56 20.65
CA ALA A 42 -4.09 15.49 19.67
C ALA A 42 -4.38 16.95 20.03
N GLU A 43 -5.59 17.27 20.51
CA GLU A 43 -6.00 18.63 20.89
C GLU A 43 -5.07 19.27 21.94
N GLY A 44 -4.44 18.46 22.79
CA GLY A 44 -3.51 18.97 23.79
C GLY A 44 -4.20 19.84 24.84
N GLY A 45 -5.47 19.57 25.13
CA GLY A 45 -6.12 20.17 26.30
C GLY A 45 -5.42 19.71 27.58
N THR A 46 -5.58 20.46 28.67
CA THR A 46 -5.11 20.11 30.03
C THR A 46 -5.81 18.87 30.62
N GLY A 47 -6.56 18.13 29.80
CA GLY A 47 -7.17 16.87 30.21
C GLY A 47 -6.11 15.87 30.66
N ASP A 48 -6.51 15.04 31.62
CA ASP A 48 -5.69 13.99 32.20
C ASP A 48 -5.25 12.98 31.11
N THR A 49 -4.03 13.18 30.58
CA THR A 49 -3.44 12.35 29.51
C THR A 49 -3.30 10.91 29.97
N ARG A 50 -2.99 10.69 31.26
CA ARG A 50 -2.96 9.37 31.89
C ARG A 50 -4.32 8.68 31.85
N SER A 51 -5.41 9.39 32.17
CA SER A 51 -6.77 8.83 32.06
C SER A 51 -7.13 8.43 30.62
N LEU A 52 -6.78 9.26 29.64
CA LEU A 52 -6.97 8.94 28.22
C LEU A 52 -6.20 7.68 27.80
N LEU A 53 -4.94 7.54 28.24
CA LEU A 53 -4.11 6.36 27.96
C LEU A 53 -4.65 5.10 28.62
N ASN A 54 -5.11 5.18 29.88
CA ASN A 54 -5.76 4.05 30.55
C ASN A 54 -7.05 3.62 29.82
N GLY A 55 -7.84 4.60 29.35
CA GLY A 55 -9.00 4.33 28.51
C GLY A 55 -8.62 3.64 27.21
N ALA A 56 -7.56 4.10 26.53
CA ALA A 56 -7.07 3.48 25.30
C ALA A 56 -6.60 2.04 25.54
N LEU A 57 -5.91 1.79 26.65
CA LEU A 57 -5.44 0.46 27.04
C LEU A 57 -6.61 -0.49 27.32
N ALA A 58 -7.61 -0.04 28.07
CA ALA A 58 -8.81 -0.82 28.35
C ALA A 58 -9.55 -1.19 27.06
N VAL A 59 -9.66 -0.24 26.13
CA VAL A 59 -10.27 -0.51 24.82
C VAL A 59 -9.41 -1.48 24.00
N ALA A 60 -8.09 -1.28 23.93
CA ALA A 60 -7.18 -2.17 23.19
C ALA A 60 -7.28 -3.63 23.68
N ARG A 61 -7.39 -3.83 25.00
CA ARG A 61 -7.60 -5.16 25.63
C ARG A 61 -8.95 -5.80 25.34
N ALA A 62 -9.96 -5.00 25.02
CA ALA A 62 -11.30 -5.48 24.69
C ALA A 62 -11.49 -5.76 23.18
N LEU A 63 -10.55 -5.32 22.33
CA LEU A 63 -10.63 -5.57 20.90
C LEU A 63 -10.30 -7.04 20.57
N PRO A 64 -10.97 -7.64 19.56
CA PRO A 64 -10.60 -8.94 19.02
C PRO A 64 -9.12 -9.02 18.68
N GLU A 65 -8.47 -10.04 19.24
CA GLU A 65 -7.02 -10.23 19.20
C GLU A 65 -6.51 -10.77 17.85
N ASP A 66 -7.42 -11.34 17.06
CA ASP A 66 -7.20 -11.85 15.71
C ASP A 66 -7.38 -10.78 14.62
N GLU A 67 -7.69 -9.54 15.01
CA GLU A 67 -7.80 -8.39 14.13
C GLU A 67 -6.63 -7.41 14.33
N GLY A 68 -6.05 -6.91 13.23
CA GLY A 68 -4.83 -6.07 13.28
C GLY A 68 -5.08 -4.58 13.50
N TRP A 69 -6.34 -4.16 13.53
CA TRP A 69 -6.83 -2.78 13.77
C TRP A 69 -5.94 -1.64 13.21
N PRO A 70 -5.54 -1.67 11.91
CA PRO A 70 -4.56 -0.73 11.37
C PRO A 70 -5.00 0.74 11.50
N VAL A 71 -6.28 1.01 11.32
CA VAL A 71 -6.82 2.38 11.49
C VAL A 71 -6.73 2.83 12.94
N ALA A 72 -7.15 1.99 13.88
CA ALA A 72 -7.24 2.34 15.30
C ALA A 72 -5.85 2.63 15.89
N ARG A 73 -4.87 1.76 15.59
CA ARG A 73 -3.49 1.97 16.04
C ARG A 73 -2.87 3.24 15.44
N ARG A 74 -3.07 3.51 14.14
CA ARG A 74 -2.57 4.73 13.47
C ARG A 74 -3.20 6.00 14.04
N LEU A 75 -4.51 5.97 14.33
CA LEU A 75 -5.21 7.08 14.98
C LEU A 75 -4.61 7.38 16.36
N LEU A 76 -4.41 6.35 17.19
CA LEU A 76 -3.83 6.52 18.51
C LEU A 76 -2.40 7.05 18.44
N THR A 77 -1.54 6.43 17.64
CA THR A 77 -0.15 6.90 17.46
C THR A 77 -0.12 8.35 16.95
N ALA A 78 -1.00 8.72 16.01
CA ALA A 78 -1.08 10.09 15.52
C ALA A 78 -1.51 11.08 16.63
N GLY A 79 -2.44 10.67 17.50
CA GLY A 79 -2.84 11.44 18.68
C GLY A 79 -1.66 11.69 19.63
N LEU A 80 -0.88 10.65 19.92
CA LEU A 80 0.33 10.73 20.77
C LEU A 80 1.42 11.61 20.14
N VAL A 81 1.67 11.47 18.84
CA VAL A 81 2.64 12.30 18.12
C VAL A 81 2.23 13.76 18.15
N LEU A 82 0.96 14.08 17.89
CA LEU A 82 0.48 15.46 17.92
C LEU A 82 0.50 16.05 19.34
N ARG A 83 0.14 15.25 20.35
CA ARG A 83 0.29 15.62 21.76
C ARG A 83 1.73 16.01 22.07
N ARG A 84 2.70 15.18 21.64
CA ARG A 84 4.13 15.42 21.86
C ARG A 84 4.62 16.68 21.14
N LEU A 85 4.22 16.86 19.87
CA LEU A 85 4.63 18.01 19.07
C LEU A 85 4.09 19.34 19.63
N ARG A 86 2.90 19.33 20.24
CA ARG A 86 2.24 20.55 20.76
C ARG A 86 2.66 20.91 22.18
N LEU A 87 2.78 19.91 23.05
CA LEU A 87 2.94 20.10 24.49
C LEU A 87 4.28 19.58 25.02
N GLY A 88 5.16 19.09 24.15
CA GLY A 88 6.45 18.52 24.55
C GLY A 88 6.37 17.05 24.99
N PRO A 89 7.45 16.52 25.58
CA PRO A 89 7.55 15.11 25.95
C PRO A 89 6.50 14.71 27.01
N LEU A 90 6.06 13.46 26.95
CA LEU A 90 5.21 12.87 27.97
C LEU A 90 6.03 12.61 29.26
N PRO A 91 5.45 12.79 30.47
CA PRO A 91 6.02 12.28 31.72
C PRO A 91 6.33 10.78 31.63
N ALA A 92 7.33 10.31 32.37
CA ALA A 92 7.80 8.92 32.30
C ALA A 92 6.69 7.88 32.54
N GLU A 93 5.76 8.16 33.44
CA GLU A 93 4.61 7.29 33.71
C GLU A 93 3.61 7.21 32.54
N GLU A 94 3.40 8.32 31.82
CA GLU A 94 2.57 8.37 30.62
C GLU A 94 3.28 7.74 29.42
N VAL A 95 4.61 7.87 29.33
CA VAL A 95 5.41 7.13 28.34
C VAL A 95 5.22 5.63 28.53
N ALA A 96 5.31 5.13 29.77
CA ALA A 96 5.14 3.71 30.05
C ALA A 96 3.75 3.19 29.62
N LEU A 97 2.69 3.96 29.90
CA LEU A 97 1.34 3.63 29.45
C LEU A 97 1.19 3.69 27.92
N ALA A 98 1.73 4.73 27.28
CA ALA A 98 1.70 4.84 25.83
C ALA A 98 2.43 3.67 25.16
N THR A 99 3.60 3.29 25.67
CA THR A 99 4.34 2.10 25.24
C THR A 99 3.49 0.84 25.40
N GLU A 100 2.89 0.61 26.57
CA GLU A 100 2.06 -0.58 26.80
C GLU A 100 0.88 -0.67 25.79
N VAL A 101 0.20 0.44 25.52
CA VAL A 101 -0.90 0.45 24.53
C VAL A 101 -0.39 0.14 23.12
N LEU A 102 0.73 0.74 22.70
CA LEU A 102 1.32 0.50 21.38
C LEU A 102 1.79 -0.96 21.22
N LEU A 103 2.39 -1.53 22.26
CA LEU A 103 2.79 -2.95 22.26
C LEU A 103 1.58 -3.89 22.20
N HIS A 104 0.45 -3.51 22.80
CA HIS A 104 -0.78 -4.28 22.64
C HIS A 104 -1.29 -4.28 21.20
N PHE A 105 -1.26 -3.14 20.51
CA PHE A 105 -1.61 -3.08 19.08
C PHE A 105 -0.61 -3.84 18.21
N PHE A 106 0.67 -3.84 18.58
CA PHE A 106 1.70 -4.65 17.91
C PHE A 106 1.41 -6.15 18.05
N ASP A 107 1.11 -6.63 19.26
CA ASP A 107 0.76 -8.03 19.50
C ASP A 107 -0.52 -8.43 18.74
N GLY A 108 -1.53 -7.55 18.69
CA GLY A 108 -2.74 -7.74 17.89
C GLY A 108 -2.45 -7.81 16.38
N HIS A 109 -1.60 -6.92 15.86
CA HIS A 109 -1.15 -6.95 14.47
C HIS A 109 -0.47 -8.27 14.11
N ARG A 110 0.47 -8.72 14.96
CA ARG A 110 1.19 -9.99 14.76
C ARG A 110 0.25 -11.19 14.73
N ARG A 111 -0.65 -11.30 15.72
CA ARG A 111 -1.64 -12.40 15.80
C ARG A 111 -2.61 -12.38 14.63
N ALA A 112 -3.06 -11.20 14.21
CA ALA A 112 -3.89 -11.07 13.02
C ALA A 112 -3.14 -11.49 11.75
N ALA A 113 -1.87 -11.11 11.59
CA ALA A 113 -1.05 -11.53 10.46
C ALA A 113 -0.90 -13.06 10.41
N GLN A 114 -0.70 -13.70 11.57
CA GLN A 114 -0.66 -15.15 11.72
C GLN A 114 -2.01 -15.80 11.35
N SER A 115 -3.13 -15.32 11.89
CA SER A 115 -4.46 -15.92 11.68
C SER A 115 -4.94 -15.85 10.22
N LYS A 116 -4.48 -14.85 9.47
CA LYS A 116 -4.89 -14.62 8.08
C LYS A 116 -4.35 -15.68 7.12
N ALA A 117 -3.16 -16.22 7.35
CA ALA A 117 -2.52 -17.29 6.58
C ALA A 117 -2.28 -17.02 5.07
N VAL A 118 -2.76 -15.89 4.53
CA VAL A 118 -2.52 -15.46 3.15
C VAL A 118 -2.18 -13.97 3.13
N LEU A 119 -1.11 -13.63 2.42
CA LEU A 119 -0.65 -12.27 2.11
C LEU A 119 -1.22 -11.84 0.76
N GLU A 120 -1.94 -10.72 0.75
CA GLU A 120 -2.34 -10.03 -0.47
C GLU A 120 -1.46 -8.78 -0.64
N PHE A 121 -0.66 -8.76 -1.69
CA PHE A 121 0.17 -7.61 -2.04
C PHE A 121 -0.49 -6.81 -3.17
N LEU A 122 -0.98 -5.60 -2.88
CA LEU A 122 -1.41 -4.67 -3.92
C LEU A 122 -0.16 -4.11 -4.61
N HIS A 123 0.21 -4.75 -5.72
CA HIS A 123 1.42 -4.45 -6.46
C HIS A 123 1.16 -3.28 -7.41
N VAL A 124 1.69 -2.12 -7.05
CA VAL A 124 1.71 -0.96 -7.95
C VAL A 124 2.93 -1.05 -8.86
N SER A 125 2.69 -1.11 -10.17
CA SER A 125 3.76 -1.20 -11.17
C SER A 125 4.83 -0.11 -10.98
N LYS A 126 6.09 -0.56 -10.95
CA LYS A 126 7.30 0.24 -10.71
C LYS A 126 7.42 0.89 -9.33
N ALA A 127 6.67 0.39 -8.35
CA ALA A 127 6.85 0.70 -6.94
C ALA A 127 7.70 -0.35 -6.19
N GLY A 128 8.30 -1.33 -6.88
CA GLY A 128 9.22 -2.31 -6.27
C GLY A 128 8.68 -3.75 -6.17
N GLY A 129 7.55 -4.08 -6.81
CA GLY A 129 6.92 -5.38 -6.58
C GLY A 129 7.70 -6.61 -7.02
N THR A 130 8.55 -6.52 -8.05
CA THR A 130 9.47 -7.64 -8.38
C THR A 130 10.45 -7.91 -7.25
N THR A 131 11.03 -6.85 -6.69
CA THR A 131 11.88 -6.96 -5.50
C THR A 131 11.11 -7.54 -4.32
N PHE A 132 9.87 -7.10 -4.10
CA PHE A 132 9.03 -7.61 -3.01
C PHE A 132 8.74 -9.11 -3.16
N CYS A 133 8.43 -9.57 -4.38
CA CYS A 133 8.24 -10.99 -4.70
C CYS A 133 9.48 -11.83 -4.43
N GLN A 134 10.65 -11.37 -4.88
CA GLN A 134 11.92 -12.04 -4.61
C GLN A 134 12.27 -12.05 -3.11
N LEU A 135 11.92 -10.99 -2.38
CA LEU A 135 12.06 -10.97 -0.92
C LEU A 135 11.11 -11.95 -0.25
N ALA A 136 9.88 -12.06 -0.73
CA ALA A 136 8.91 -13.01 -0.21
C ALA A 136 9.40 -14.46 -0.37
N GLU A 137 9.94 -14.82 -1.54
CA GLU A 137 10.57 -16.11 -1.80
C GLU A 137 11.69 -16.39 -0.78
N LYS A 138 12.59 -15.42 -0.57
CA LYS A 138 13.69 -15.52 0.41
C LYS A 138 13.24 -15.60 1.86
N ASN A 139 11.99 -15.25 2.15
CA ASN A 139 11.37 -15.40 3.46
C ASN A 139 10.37 -16.59 3.49
N GLY A 140 10.47 -17.54 2.55
CA GLY A 140 9.68 -18.77 2.49
C GLY A 140 8.18 -18.57 2.28
N CYS A 141 7.81 -17.49 1.58
CA CYS A 141 6.49 -17.41 0.97
C CYS A 141 6.36 -18.42 -0.17
N ARG A 142 5.11 -18.82 -0.46
CA ARG A 142 4.74 -19.77 -1.51
C ARG A 142 3.66 -19.15 -2.38
N THR A 143 3.84 -19.21 -3.69
CA THR A 143 2.94 -18.69 -4.71
C THR A 143 3.06 -19.53 -5.99
N LYS A 144 2.36 -19.18 -7.07
CA LYS A 144 2.45 -19.92 -8.35
C LYS A 144 3.85 -19.83 -8.97
N GLY A 145 4.49 -18.67 -8.88
CA GLY A 145 5.89 -18.46 -9.26
C GLY A 145 6.37 -17.05 -8.91
N PHE A 146 7.68 -16.91 -8.66
CA PHE A 146 8.29 -15.65 -8.23
C PHE A 146 9.00 -14.92 -9.36
N LYS A 147 9.34 -15.61 -10.45
CA LYS A 147 10.07 -15.04 -11.57
C LYS A 147 9.15 -14.21 -12.47
N TYR A 148 9.76 -13.32 -13.25
CA TYR A 148 9.03 -12.45 -14.18
C TYR A 148 8.23 -13.26 -15.21
N GLY A 149 8.82 -14.28 -15.85
CA GLY A 149 8.11 -15.16 -16.79
C GLY A 149 7.09 -16.11 -16.15
N GLU A 150 7.17 -16.29 -14.82
CA GLU A 150 6.19 -17.08 -14.05
C GLU A 150 5.07 -16.19 -13.47
N GLY A 151 5.03 -14.91 -13.86
CA GLY A 151 3.99 -13.96 -13.46
C GLY A 151 4.27 -13.17 -12.19
N ASN A 152 5.48 -13.20 -11.61
CA ASN A 152 5.88 -12.32 -10.50
C ASN A 152 4.86 -12.29 -9.33
N CYS A 153 4.60 -13.46 -8.76
CA CYS A 153 3.58 -13.76 -7.75
C CYS A 153 2.11 -13.58 -8.16
N LEU A 154 1.83 -13.31 -9.44
CA LEU A 154 0.45 -13.26 -9.93
C LEU A 154 -0.15 -14.66 -9.97
N ILE A 155 -1.45 -14.74 -9.71
CA ILE A 155 -2.24 -15.94 -9.92
C ILE A 155 -3.07 -15.71 -11.19
N PRO A 156 -2.77 -16.39 -12.32
CA PRO A 156 -3.48 -16.18 -13.59
C PRO A 156 -5.00 -16.27 -13.45
N ARG A 157 -5.49 -17.27 -12.70
CA ARG A 157 -6.91 -17.45 -12.37
C ARG A 157 -7.58 -16.21 -11.77
N PHE A 158 -6.84 -15.34 -11.07
CA PHE A 158 -7.40 -14.13 -10.46
C PHE A 158 -7.52 -12.95 -11.43
N ASN A 159 -6.86 -13.04 -12.59
CA ASN A 159 -6.83 -12.00 -13.61
C ASN A 159 -6.50 -10.60 -13.02
N ASP A 160 -5.52 -10.54 -12.13
CA ASP A 160 -5.06 -9.29 -11.51
C ASP A 160 -3.88 -8.67 -12.27
N ARG A 161 -3.76 -8.95 -13.57
CA ARG A 161 -2.66 -8.44 -14.39
C ARG A 161 -2.77 -6.92 -14.51
N PRO A 162 -1.65 -6.23 -14.75
CA PRO A 162 -1.71 -4.80 -15.02
C PRO A 162 -2.52 -4.50 -16.28
N HIS A 163 -3.26 -3.39 -16.25
CA HIS A 163 -4.04 -2.85 -17.35
C HIS A 163 -3.59 -1.41 -17.63
N TRP A 164 -2.55 -1.27 -18.46
CA TRP A 164 -1.81 -0.02 -18.65
C TRP A 164 -2.32 0.81 -19.82
N LEU A 165 -2.54 0.17 -20.96
CA LEU A 165 -2.84 0.86 -22.21
C LEU A 165 -4.34 0.93 -22.46
N ASP A 166 -4.78 2.09 -22.91
CA ASP A 166 -6.09 2.26 -23.53
C ASP A 166 -5.99 1.77 -24.99
N PRO A 167 -6.75 0.72 -25.38
CA PRO A 167 -6.65 0.16 -26.73
C PRO A 167 -7.09 1.16 -27.81
N GLU A 168 -8.09 2.01 -27.54
CA GLU A 168 -8.53 3.02 -28.51
C GLU A 168 -7.50 4.13 -28.66
N ALA A 169 -6.93 4.60 -27.56
CA ALA A 169 -5.86 5.59 -27.60
C ALA A 169 -4.64 5.02 -28.32
N PHE A 170 -4.29 3.76 -28.04
CA PHE A 170 -3.19 3.07 -28.70
C PHE A 170 -3.40 2.95 -30.22
N GLN A 171 -4.62 2.65 -30.67
CA GLN A 171 -4.96 2.64 -32.10
C GLN A 171 -4.88 4.04 -32.72
N LYS A 172 -5.34 5.08 -32.03
CA LYS A 172 -5.32 6.48 -32.53
C LYS A 172 -3.90 7.03 -32.70
N VAL A 173 -2.93 6.55 -31.91
CA VAL A 173 -1.52 6.98 -32.04
C VAL A 173 -0.74 6.18 -33.08
N GLN A 174 -1.33 5.16 -33.68
CA GLN A 174 -0.71 4.46 -34.80
C GLN A 174 -0.64 5.38 -36.02
N LEU A 175 0.51 5.38 -36.69
CA LEU A 175 0.72 6.20 -37.88
C LEU A 175 -0.27 5.77 -38.98
N PRO A 176 -0.97 6.72 -39.64
CA PRO A 176 -1.83 6.41 -40.77
C PRO A 176 -1.07 5.64 -41.86
N GLY A 177 -1.67 4.55 -42.35
CA GLY A 177 -1.07 3.70 -43.40
C GLY A 177 -0.22 2.53 -42.90
N TYR A 178 -0.04 2.38 -41.58
CA TYR A 178 0.58 1.19 -41.00
C TYR A 178 -0.48 0.17 -40.59
N PRO A 179 -0.22 -1.14 -40.73
CA PRO A 179 -1.12 -2.14 -40.18
C PRO A 179 -1.18 -1.96 -38.65
N PRO A 180 -2.35 -2.22 -38.03
CA PRO A 180 -2.47 -2.10 -36.58
C PRO A 180 -1.37 -2.90 -35.90
N ALA A 181 -0.62 -2.28 -35.00
CA ALA A 181 0.42 -2.97 -34.27
C ALA A 181 -0.26 -4.08 -33.46
N ASN A 182 0.04 -5.35 -33.80
CA ASN A 182 -0.48 -6.52 -33.11
C ASN A 182 0.25 -6.65 -31.77
N CYS A 183 -0.17 -5.82 -30.82
CA CYS A 183 0.38 -5.76 -29.48
C CYS A 183 -0.39 -6.67 -28.53
N ASN A 184 -0.88 -7.83 -28.99
CA ASN A 184 -1.67 -8.76 -28.14
C ASN A 184 -0.93 -9.20 -26.87
N LYS A 185 0.40 -9.04 -26.83
CA LYS A 185 1.26 -9.28 -25.66
C LYS A 185 1.46 -8.07 -24.74
N VAL A 186 0.89 -6.92 -25.08
CA VAL A 186 0.96 -5.70 -24.27
C VAL A 186 -0.26 -5.65 -23.37
N TYR A 187 -0.06 -5.13 -22.17
CA TYR A 187 -1.02 -5.01 -21.08
C TYR A 187 -2.17 -4.03 -21.40
N PHE A 188 -2.98 -4.38 -22.39
CA PHE A 188 -4.20 -3.65 -22.72
C PHE A 188 -5.20 -3.76 -21.57
N ALA A 189 -5.90 -2.66 -21.32
CA ALA A 189 -6.99 -2.66 -20.39
C ALA A 189 -8.11 -3.58 -20.90
N ARG A 190 -8.32 -4.72 -20.23
CA ARG A 190 -9.62 -5.36 -20.19
C ARG A 190 -10.31 -4.78 -18.96
N PRO A 191 -11.40 -4.03 -19.12
CA PRO A 191 -11.96 -3.24 -18.04
C PRO A 191 -12.64 -4.07 -16.94
N GLN A 192 -12.74 -5.39 -17.08
CA GLN A 192 -13.52 -6.23 -16.18
C GLN A 192 -12.71 -7.43 -15.69
N ARG A 193 -12.55 -7.51 -14.37
CA ARG A 193 -12.09 -8.74 -13.70
C ARG A 193 -13.12 -9.83 -13.95
N ASP A 194 -12.67 -11.03 -14.28
CA ASP A 194 -13.58 -12.16 -14.46
C ASP A 194 -14.36 -12.44 -13.17
N ALA A 195 -15.61 -12.85 -13.30
CA ALA A 195 -16.48 -13.13 -12.15
C ALA A 195 -15.94 -14.30 -11.29
N ASP A 196 -15.15 -15.17 -11.90
CA ASP A 196 -14.57 -16.34 -11.26
C ASP A 196 -13.40 -15.94 -10.35
N GLY A 197 -13.59 -16.09 -9.04
CA GLY A 197 -12.62 -15.64 -8.03
C GLY A 197 -12.78 -14.18 -7.61
N ALA A 198 -13.93 -13.55 -7.89
CA ALA A 198 -14.17 -12.14 -7.59
C ALA A 198 -14.16 -11.78 -6.09
N ASN A 199 -14.35 -12.75 -5.17
CA ASN A 199 -14.41 -12.45 -3.74
C ASN A 199 -13.22 -13.00 -2.93
N CYS A 200 -12.91 -12.26 -1.86
CA CYS A 200 -11.81 -12.56 -0.94
C CYS A 200 -11.83 -13.96 -0.34
N PHE A 201 -13.02 -14.52 -0.09
CA PHE A 201 -13.14 -15.85 0.50
C PHE A 201 -12.70 -16.93 -0.49
N GLN A 202 -13.18 -16.85 -1.73
CA GLN A 202 -12.81 -17.79 -2.80
C GLN A 202 -11.31 -17.72 -3.09
N ARG A 203 -10.74 -16.51 -3.17
CA ARG A 203 -9.30 -16.33 -3.36
C ARG A 203 -8.50 -16.95 -2.24
N ARG A 204 -8.84 -16.67 -0.98
CA ARG A 204 -8.16 -17.28 0.18
C ARG A 204 -8.27 -18.80 0.15
N LYS A 205 -9.47 -19.33 -0.09
CA LYS A 205 -9.71 -20.78 -0.18
C LYS A 205 -8.88 -21.41 -1.30
N TYR A 206 -8.79 -20.75 -2.44
CA TYR A 206 -7.97 -21.19 -3.57
C TYR A 206 -6.47 -21.24 -3.20
N MET A 207 -5.94 -20.14 -2.64
CA MET A 207 -4.56 -20.07 -2.19
C MET A 207 -4.22 -21.19 -1.20
N LEU A 208 -5.04 -21.37 -0.16
CA LEU A 208 -4.82 -22.40 0.86
C LEU A 208 -4.89 -23.83 0.31
N ARG A 209 -5.81 -24.10 -0.63
CA ARG A 209 -5.88 -25.42 -1.30
C ARG A 209 -4.63 -25.73 -2.11
N LYS A 210 -4.02 -24.73 -2.74
CA LYS A 210 -2.77 -24.88 -3.49
C LYS A 210 -1.51 -24.83 -2.61
N GLY A 211 -1.66 -24.70 -1.28
CA GLY A 211 -0.53 -24.55 -0.37
C GLY A 211 0.20 -23.21 -0.51
N TRP A 212 -0.41 -22.23 -1.18
CA TRP A 212 0.14 -20.89 -1.37
C TRP A 212 -0.31 -19.95 -0.25
N ASN A 213 0.57 -19.05 0.15
CA ASN A 213 0.33 -18.08 1.22
C ASN A 213 0.62 -16.64 0.79
N MET A 214 0.93 -16.39 -0.48
CA MET A 214 1.12 -15.05 -1.02
C MET A 214 0.69 -14.95 -2.48
N TYR A 215 0.08 -13.83 -2.86
CA TYR A 215 -0.06 -13.41 -4.25
C TYR A 215 0.03 -11.90 -4.40
N SER A 216 0.35 -11.45 -5.61
CA SER A 216 0.25 -10.06 -6.03
C SER A 216 -1.08 -9.80 -6.74
N ASN A 217 -1.65 -8.62 -6.50
CA ASN A 217 -2.74 -8.03 -7.25
C ASN A 217 -2.20 -6.78 -7.95
N GLU A 218 -2.00 -6.81 -9.27
CA GLU A 218 -1.46 -5.69 -10.07
C GLU A 218 -2.53 -4.83 -10.75
N TYR A 219 -3.81 -5.13 -10.51
CA TYR A 219 -4.91 -4.42 -11.15
C TYR A 219 -5.48 -3.31 -10.25
N THR A 220 -6.50 -3.60 -9.46
CA THR A 220 -7.15 -2.67 -8.54
C THR A 220 -7.63 -3.37 -7.28
N ALA A 221 -7.98 -2.58 -6.27
CA ALA A 221 -8.87 -2.98 -5.18
C ALA A 221 -10.15 -3.64 -5.73
N TYR A 222 -10.74 -4.53 -4.93
CA TYR A 222 -11.99 -5.22 -5.28
C TYR A 222 -13.18 -4.27 -5.19
N GLY A 223 -14.28 -4.63 -5.86
CA GLY A 223 -15.44 -3.74 -5.94
C GLY A 223 -15.11 -2.48 -6.74
N GLY A 224 -15.79 -1.38 -6.44
CA GLY A 224 -15.54 -0.13 -7.13
C GLY A 224 -15.94 -0.14 -8.61
N GLU A 225 -16.75 -1.11 -9.06
CA GLU A 225 -17.19 -1.24 -10.45
C GLU A 225 -18.29 -0.24 -10.80
N GLU A 226 -19.28 -0.08 -9.91
CA GLU A 226 -20.37 0.89 -10.08
C GLU A 226 -20.05 2.23 -9.36
N ALA A 227 -19.33 2.18 -8.24
CA ALA A 227 -19.09 3.34 -7.39
C ALA A 227 -17.77 3.22 -6.60
N PRO A 228 -16.89 4.24 -6.63
CA PRO A 228 -15.57 4.17 -6.00
C PRO A 228 -15.58 3.92 -4.49
N GLU A 229 -16.64 4.35 -3.79
CA GLU A 229 -16.83 4.12 -2.36
C GLU A 229 -17.10 2.64 -2.00
N GLU A 230 -17.40 1.80 -2.99
CA GLU A 230 -17.59 0.36 -2.81
C GLU A 230 -16.27 -0.41 -3.00
N ALA A 231 -15.14 0.27 -3.25
CA ALA A 231 -13.84 -0.37 -3.34
C ALA A 231 -13.40 -0.92 -1.97
N PHE A 232 -12.83 -2.12 -1.95
CA PHE A 232 -12.34 -2.78 -0.72
C PHE A 232 -11.13 -3.68 -0.98
N MET A 233 -10.42 -4.05 0.09
CA MET A 233 -9.35 -5.07 0.08
C MET A 233 -9.76 -6.27 0.94
N CYS A 234 -9.06 -7.39 0.81
CA CYS A 234 -9.34 -8.60 1.58
C CYS A 234 -8.86 -8.56 3.04
N HIS A 235 -8.92 -7.39 3.68
CA HIS A 235 -8.30 -7.10 4.97
C HIS A 235 -8.84 -7.96 6.13
N SER A 236 -10.04 -8.51 6.03
CA SER A 236 -10.65 -9.36 7.07
C SER A 236 -10.15 -10.81 7.02
N ARG A 237 -9.51 -11.22 5.94
CA ARG A 237 -9.13 -12.62 5.68
C ARG A 237 -7.68 -12.77 5.24
N MET A 238 -7.06 -11.70 4.76
CA MET A 238 -5.70 -11.67 4.23
C MET A 238 -4.92 -10.51 4.84
N LEU A 239 -3.60 -10.68 4.92
CA LEU A 239 -2.68 -9.62 5.32
C LEU A 239 -2.43 -8.74 4.11
N THR A 240 -2.97 -7.52 4.13
CA THR A 240 -2.89 -6.59 3.00
C THR A 240 -1.63 -5.74 3.10
N VAL A 241 -0.83 -5.76 2.04
CA VAL A 241 0.45 -5.04 1.94
C VAL A 241 0.41 -4.15 0.70
N MET A 242 0.93 -2.92 0.81
CA MET A 242 1.13 -2.04 -0.34
C MET A 242 2.48 -1.36 -0.23
N GLN A 243 3.21 -1.33 -1.34
CA GLN A 243 4.48 -0.61 -1.45
C GLN A 243 4.26 0.68 -2.25
N LEU A 244 4.76 1.78 -1.71
CA LEU A 244 4.68 3.10 -2.32
C LEU A 244 6.06 3.58 -2.77
N ARG A 245 6.03 4.36 -3.84
CA ARG A 245 7.13 5.12 -4.42
C ARG A 245 6.62 6.50 -4.81
N HIS A 246 7.48 7.50 -4.76
CA HIS A 246 7.19 8.87 -5.16
C HIS A 246 6.54 8.87 -6.57
N PRO A 247 5.34 9.46 -6.74
CA PRO A 247 4.55 9.31 -7.97
C PRO A 247 5.34 9.64 -9.23
N ILE A 248 6.12 10.72 -9.23
CA ILE A 248 6.90 11.15 -10.40
C ILE A 248 8.01 10.16 -10.75
N SER A 249 8.73 9.66 -9.74
CA SER A 249 9.79 8.66 -9.93
C SER A 249 9.22 7.34 -10.45
N ARG A 250 8.04 6.96 -9.94
CA ARG A 250 7.29 5.79 -10.41
C ARG A 250 6.82 5.96 -11.85
N ILE A 251 6.23 7.11 -12.20
CA ILE A 251 5.77 7.42 -13.56
C ILE A 251 6.94 7.36 -14.55
N ALA A 252 8.05 8.03 -14.24
CA ALA A 252 9.24 8.01 -15.09
C ALA A 252 9.75 6.57 -15.32
N SER A 253 9.81 5.77 -14.25
CA SER A 253 10.20 4.36 -14.33
C SER A 253 9.20 3.51 -15.15
N ASN A 254 7.90 3.82 -15.06
CA ASN A 254 6.86 3.12 -15.81
C ASN A 254 6.89 3.51 -17.29
N ILE A 255 7.06 4.78 -17.63
CA ILE A 255 7.24 5.27 -19.01
C ILE A 255 8.43 4.58 -19.68
N LYS A 256 9.61 4.54 -19.03
CA LYS A 256 10.79 3.82 -19.56
C LYS A 256 10.49 2.35 -19.85
N HIS A 257 9.74 1.70 -18.95
CA HIS A 257 9.37 0.30 -19.12
C HIS A 257 8.34 0.09 -20.22
N MET A 258 7.30 0.91 -20.29
CA MET A 258 6.32 0.85 -21.38
C MET A 258 6.98 1.12 -22.72
N PHE A 259 7.90 2.09 -22.78
CA PHE A 259 8.69 2.37 -23.98
C PHE A 259 9.43 1.12 -24.45
N THR A 260 10.16 0.46 -23.53
CA THR A 260 10.90 -0.78 -23.82
C THR A 260 9.95 -1.93 -24.20
N ALA A 261 8.82 -2.07 -23.50
CA ALA A 261 7.84 -3.11 -23.77
C ALA A 261 7.17 -2.93 -25.14
N ILE A 262 6.81 -1.69 -25.51
CA ILE A 262 6.23 -1.38 -26.81
C ILE A 262 7.27 -1.61 -27.91
N SER A 263 8.51 -1.11 -27.76
CA SER A 263 9.56 -1.30 -28.77
C SER A 263 9.89 -2.79 -29.00
N GLY A 264 9.97 -3.57 -27.92
CA GLY A 264 10.39 -4.97 -27.97
C GLY A 264 9.27 -5.98 -28.29
N ARG A 265 8.03 -5.71 -27.85
CA ARG A 265 6.93 -6.70 -27.92
C ARG A 265 5.87 -6.42 -28.95
N CYS A 266 5.80 -5.20 -29.48
CA CYS A 266 4.90 -4.89 -30.58
C CYS A 266 5.63 -5.08 -31.92
N PRO A 267 5.07 -5.85 -32.86
CA PRO A 267 5.44 -5.75 -34.26
C PRO A 267 5.31 -4.28 -34.70
N ASN A 268 6.38 -3.71 -35.25
CA ASN A 268 6.48 -2.28 -35.59
C ASN A 268 6.39 -1.32 -34.39
N GLY A 269 6.63 -1.78 -33.17
CA GLY A 269 6.66 -0.94 -31.95
C GLY A 269 7.68 0.19 -32.05
N ASP A 270 8.84 -0.09 -32.65
CA ASP A 270 9.83 0.95 -32.97
C ASP A 270 9.23 2.05 -33.87
N THR A 271 8.52 1.67 -34.93
CA THR A 271 7.87 2.64 -35.83
C THR A 271 6.78 3.41 -35.10
N LEU A 272 6.01 2.74 -34.25
CA LEU A 272 4.97 3.35 -33.43
C LEU A 272 5.55 4.36 -32.45
N LEU A 273 6.76 4.15 -31.92
CA LEU A 273 7.45 5.08 -31.03
C LEU A 273 8.31 6.11 -31.77
N GLY A 274 8.24 6.15 -33.11
CA GLY A 274 9.09 7.03 -33.92
C GLY A 274 10.59 6.69 -33.85
N LEU A 275 10.95 5.47 -33.45
CA LEU A 275 12.33 4.95 -33.45
C LEU A 275 12.81 4.50 -34.83
N ARG A 276 11.89 4.32 -35.78
CA ARG A 276 12.20 3.97 -37.19
C ARG A 276 11.54 4.97 -38.13
N ALA A 277 12.24 5.31 -39.20
CA ALA A 277 11.68 6.05 -40.31
C ALA A 277 10.73 5.15 -41.13
N ALA A 278 9.96 5.76 -42.05
CA ALA A 278 8.94 5.03 -42.79
C ALA A 278 9.46 3.89 -43.69
N ASN A 279 10.73 3.97 -44.08
CA ASN A 279 11.44 2.92 -44.83
C ASN A 279 12.01 1.80 -43.91
N GLY A 280 11.70 1.81 -42.62
CA GLY A 280 12.16 0.82 -41.64
C GLY A 280 13.56 1.06 -41.07
N THR A 281 14.30 2.09 -41.52
CA THR A 281 15.62 2.41 -40.94
C THR A 281 15.47 2.95 -39.53
N ARG A 282 16.20 2.37 -38.57
CA ARG A 282 16.30 2.86 -37.20
C ARG A 282 16.86 4.28 -37.21
N LEU A 283 16.13 5.23 -36.65
CA LEU A 283 16.60 6.59 -36.51
C LEU A 283 17.69 6.62 -35.44
N PRO A 284 18.80 7.35 -35.65
CA PRO A 284 19.79 7.55 -34.59
C PRO A 284 19.11 8.27 -33.41
N PRO A 285 19.56 8.05 -32.16
CA PRO A 285 18.94 8.67 -30.97
C PRO A 285 18.75 10.19 -31.08
N GLU A 286 19.67 10.86 -31.76
CA GLU A 286 19.63 12.31 -32.01
C GLU A 286 18.46 12.70 -32.93
N ALA A 287 18.12 11.86 -33.91
CA ALA A 287 16.99 12.06 -34.82
C ALA A 287 15.64 11.69 -34.21
N VAL A 288 15.62 10.85 -33.16
CA VAL A 288 14.41 10.55 -32.37
C VAL A 288 14.03 11.73 -31.47
N LEU A 289 15.04 12.45 -30.97
CA LEU A 289 14.84 13.61 -30.09
C LEU A 289 14.60 14.93 -30.87
N GLY A 290 15.09 15.02 -32.10
CA GLY A 290 14.85 16.17 -32.98
C GLY A 290 13.47 16.11 -33.66
N PRO A 291 12.81 17.25 -33.92
CA PRO A 291 11.68 17.26 -34.85
C PRO A 291 12.18 16.76 -36.22
N PRO A 292 11.46 15.85 -36.90
CA PRO A 292 11.89 15.36 -38.19
C PRO A 292 12.11 16.54 -39.15
N PRO A 293 13.23 16.58 -39.90
CA PRO A 293 13.50 17.67 -40.83
C PRO A 293 12.31 17.86 -41.79
N GLY A 294 11.67 19.04 -41.74
CA GLY A 294 10.55 19.39 -42.61
C GLY A 294 9.14 19.00 -42.14
N SER A 295 8.97 18.39 -40.95
CA SER A 295 7.65 18.10 -40.38
C SER A 295 7.34 19.00 -39.18
N ALA A 296 6.34 19.86 -39.31
CA ALA A 296 5.90 20.77 -38.24
C ALA A 296 5.17 20.06 -37.08
N ALA A 297 4.93 18.74 -37.14
CA ALA A 297 4.00 18.08 -36.22
C ALA A 297 4.17 16.55 -36.08
N ALA A 298 5.38 16.00 -36.10
CA ALA A 298 5.51 14.60 -35.67
C ALA A 298 5.14 14.49 -34.18
N PRO A 299 4.27 13.54 -33.77
CA PRO A 299 3.85 13.38 -32.39
C PRO A 299 5.09 13.17 -31.52
N ARG A 300 5.34 14.11 -30.60
CA ARG A 300 6.36 13.92 -29.59
C ARG A 300 5.84 12.86 -28.62
N PHE A 301 6.28 11.62 -28.82
CA PHE A 301 6.29 10.56 -27.79
C PHE A 301 6.99 11.05 -26.50
N ALA A 302 7.72 12.17 -26.59
CA ALA A 302 8.34 12.92 -25.52
C ALA A 302 7.43 13.99 -24.85
N SER A 303 6.10 13.92 -24.94
CA SER A 303 5.24 14.82 -24.16
C SER A 303 4.43 14.09 -23.09
N ALA A 304 4.24 14.74 -21.96
CA ALA A 304 3.41 14.29 -20.85
C ALA A 304 1.97 14.09 -21.29
N SER A 305 1.45 14.98 -22.15
CA SER A 305 0.10 14.88 -22.71
C SER A 305 -0.08 13.61 -23.55
N PHE A 306 0.93 13.23 -24.34
CA PHE A 306 0.90 11.98 -25.09
C PHE A 306 0.77 10.76 -24.16
N TRP A 307 1.61 10.66 -23.13
CA TRP A 307 1.57 9.55 -22.17
C TRP A 307 0.30 9.53 -21.32
N ALA A 308 -0.25 10.70 -20.99
CA ALA A 308 -1.53 10.83 -20.30
C ALA A 308 -2.71 10.34 -21.14
N GLN A 309 -2.64 10.44 -22.48
CA GLN A 309 -3.67 9.94 -23.39
C GLN A 309 -3.48 8.45 -23.69
N LEU A 310 -2.24 8.01 -23.91
CA LEU A 310 -1.93 6.63 -24.29
C LEU A 310 -2.17 5.63 -23.14
N ALA A 311 -1.76 6.01 -21.93
CA ALA A 311 -1.73 5.12 -20.78
C ALA A 311 -2.25 5.81 -19.50
N PRO A 312 -3.43 6.46 -19.54
CA PRO A 312 -3.93 7.30 -18.44
C PRO A 312 -3.95 6.56 -17.11
N ALA A 313 -4.28 5.27 -17.15
CA ALA A 313 -4.35 4.41 -15.98
C ALA A 313 -3.05 4.40 -15.17
N VAL A 314 -1.90 4.39 -15.84
CA VAL A 314 -0.58 4.29 -15.18
C VAL A 314 0.27 5.54 -15.25
N THR A 315 -0.15 6.60 -15.95
CA THR A 315 0.60 7.86 -16.03
C THR A 315 -0.06 8.98 -15.25
N VAL A 316 -1.36 8.86 -14.93
CA VAL A 316 -2.14 9.87 -14.22
C VAL A 316 -2.94 9.27 -13.06
N ASN A 317 -2.59 9.64 -11.83
CA ASN A 317 -3.25 9.27 -10.59
C ASN A 317 -3.38 7.76 -10.37
N TYR A 318 -2.31 7.00 -10.67
CA TYR A 318 -2.32 5.54 -10.61
C TYR A 318 -2.64 5.00 -9.22
N TYR A 319 -2.08 5.54 -8.13
CA TYR A 319 -2.43 5.09 -6.77
C TYR A 319 -3.92 5.30 -6.50
N THR A 320 -4.45 6.45 -6.86
CA THR A 320 -5.86 6.79 -6.68
C THR A 320 -6.75 5.83 -7.46
N ARG A 321 -6.38 5.49 -8.69
CA ARG A 321 -7.09 4.54 -9.55
C ARG A 321 -7.10 3.13 -8.98
N VAL A 322 -5.93 2.59 -8.64
CA VAL A 322 -5.85 1.21 -8.12
C VAL A 322 -6.54 1.06 -6.78
N LEU A 323 -6.56 2.10 -5.94
CA LEU A 323 -7.23 2.06 -4.64
C LEU A 323 -8.77 2.13 -4.75
N LEU A 324 -9.32 2.71 -5.82
CA LEU A 324 -10.76 2.96 -5.95
C LEU A 324 -11.49 2.05 -6.94
N GLY A 325 -10.83 0.98 -7.37
CA GLY A 325 -11.44 -0.04 -8.21
C GLY A 325 -11.60 0.37 -9.68
N GLN A 326 -12.34 -0.45 -10.41
CA GLN A 326 -12.40 -0.40 -11.87
C GLN A 326 -13.04 0.88 -12.42
N ALA A 327 -14.08 1.40 -11.75
CA ALA A 327 -14.79 2.61 -12.22
C ALA A 327 -13.85 3.81 -12.32
N VAL A 328 -12.94 3.97 -11.35
CA VAL A 328 -11.96 5.06 -11.36
C VAL A 328 -10.78 4.72 -12.25
N HIS A 329 -10.37 3.45 -12.28
CA HIS A 329 -9.26 3.00 -13.13
C HIS A 329 -9.47 3.33 -14.61
N ALA A 330 -10.71 3.20 -15.10
CA ALA A 330 -11.08 3.46 -16.49
C ALA A 330 -11.36 4.95 -16.82
N LEU A 331 -11.33 5.88 -15.85
CA LEU A 331 -11.62 7.28 -16.13
C LEU A 331 -10.55 7.91 -17.04
N PRO A 332 -10.89 8.91 -17.86
CA PRO A 332 -9.86 9.72 -18.52
C PRO A 332 -9.02 10.47 -17.47
N ALA A 333 -7.89 11.04 -17.88
CA ALA A 333 -6.93 11.71 -17.00
C ALA A 333 -7.59 12.82 -16.14
N GLU A 334 -8.42 13.64 -16.77
CA GLU A 334 -9.20 14.73 -16.17
C GLU A 334 -10.34 14.27 -15.27
N GLY A 335 -10.75 13.00 -15.36
CA GLY A 335 -11.82 12.44 -14.53
C GLY A 335 -11.41 12.22 -13.07
N VAL A 336 -10.10 12.10 -12.79
CA VAL A 336 -9.58 11.80 -11.45
C VAL A 336 -9.23 13.08 -10.70
N GLY A 337 -10.22 13.65 -10.00
CA GLY A 337 -10.04 14.85 -9.16
C GLY A 337 -9.74 14.62 -7.67
N GLU A 338 -9.83 15.71 -6.90
CA GLU A 338 -9.55 15.75 -5.45
C GLU A 338 -10.45 14.82 -4.62
N VAL A 339 -11.72 14.68 -4.99
CA VAL A 339 -12.67 13.78 -4.32
C VAL A 339 -12.15 12.33 -4.34
N HIS A 340 -11.64 11.88 -5.49
CA HIS A 340 -11.02 10.56 -5.61
C HIS A 340 -9.75 10.48 -4.74
N GLY A 341 -8.89 11.49 -4.75
CA GLY A 341 -7.71 11.53 -3.87
C GLY A 341 -8.07 11.46 -2.37
N ARG A 342 -9.20 12.05 -1.95
CA ARG A 342 -9.73 11.92 -0.59
C ARG A 342 -10.20 10.49 -0.29
N LEU A 343 -11.00 9.87 -1.17
CA LEU A 343 -11.44 8.49 -1.01
C LEU A 343 -10.26 7.50 -1.00
N ALA A 344 -9.28 7.68 -1.88
CA ALA A 344 -8.10 6.83 -1.95
C ALA A 344 -7.28 6.89 -0.65
N ARG A 345 -7.18 8.06 0.00
CA ARG A 345 -6.56 8.17 1.33
C ARG A 345 -7.36 7.43 2.43
N LEU A 346 -8.70 7.45 2.37
CA LEU A 346 -9.52 6.65 3.29
C LEU A 346 -9.28 5.15 3.06
N MET A 347 -9.17 4.73 1.81
CA MET A 347 -8.87 3.34 1.47
C MET A 347 -7.47 2.91 1.95
N LEU A 348 -6.47 3.78 1.75
CA LEU A 348 -5.07 3.52 2.12
C LEU A 348 -4.91 3.24 3.62
N VAL A 349 -5.73 3.86 4.48
CA VAL A 349 -5.64 3.67 5.94
C VAL A 349 -5.99 2.25 6.39
N GLN A 350 -6.64 1.46 5.53
CA GLN A 350 -7.06 0.10 5.84
C GLN A 350 -5.96 -0.95 5.62
N PHE A 351 -4.88 -0.62 4.90
CA PHE A 351 -3.78 -1.55 4.66
C PHE A 351 -3.09 -1.95 5.95
N ALA A 352 -2.82 -3.25 6.13
CA ALA A 352 -2.18 -3.74 7.34
C ALA A 352 -0.69 -3.37 7.39
N VAL A 353 0.00 -3.34 6.24
CA VAL A 353 1.42 -2.96 6.15
C VAL A 353 1.63 -2.02 4.97
N MET A 354 2.37 -0.94 5.21
CA MET A 354 2.75 0.05 4.20
C MET A 354 4.27 0.06 4.06
N LEU A 355 4.77 -0.14 2.85
CA LEU A 355 6.20 -0.11 2.53
C LEU A 355 6.50 1.14 1.71
N LEU A 356 7.71 1.70 1.87
CA LEU A 356 8.17 2.87 1.13
C LEU A 356 9.48 2.56 0.42
N LEU A 357 9.45 2.42 -0.90
CA LEU A 357 10.64 2.12 -1.69
C LEU A 357 11.71 3.23 -1.60
N ASP A 358 11.29 4.48 -1.40
CA ASP A 358 12.20 5.63 -1.33
C ASP A 358 12.85 5.80 0.06
N ASP A 359 12.50 4.96 1.04
CA ASP A 359 13.02 5.00 2.42
C ASP A 359 13.45 3.57 2.84
N PRO A 360 14.63 3.10 2.39
CA PRO A 360 15.04 1.70 2.55
C PRO A 360 15.22 1.29 4.01
N ASP A 361 15.57 2.21 4.90
CA ASP A 361 15.72 1.94 6.33
C ASP A 361 14.36 1.70 6.99
N LEU A 362 13.38 2.57 6.68
CA LEU A 362 12.00 2.40 7.13
C LEU A 362 11.36 1.15 6.53
N GLU A 363 11.62 0.86 5.26
CA GLU A 363 11.17 -0.36 4.60
C GLU A 363 11.75 -1.61 5.28
N ALA A 364 13.07 -1.66 5.49
CA ALA A 364 13.73 -2.77 6.15
C ALA A 364 13.17 -3.01 7.57
N HIS A 365 12.99 -1.93 8.34
CA HIS A 365 12.39 -1.98 9.66
C HIS A 365 10.95 -2.50 9.62
N THR A 366 10.16 -2.05 8.63
CA THR A 366 8.76 -2.48 8.45
C THR A 366 8.65 -3.94 7.99
N LEU A 367 9.54 -4.41 7.11
CA LEU A 367 9.61 -5.82 6.74
C LEU A 367 9.94 -6.68 7.96
N LYS A 368 10.90 -6.25 8.77
CA LYS A 368 11.27 -6.98 9.99
C LYS A 368 10.13 -7.05 11.01
N TYR A 369 9.61 -5.91 11.46
CA TYR A 369 8.62 -5.89 12.55
C TYR A 369 7.17 -6.02 12.09
N GLY A 370 6.84 -5.45 10.95
CA GLY A 370 5.49 -5.49 10.38
C GLY A 370 5.17 -6.80 9.68
N MET A 371 6.15 -7.45 9.04
CA MET A 371 5.95 -8.73 8.33
C MET A 371 6.56 -9.94 9.06
N GLY A 372 7.51 -9.73 9.96
CA GLY A 372 8.30 -10.82 10.55
C GLY A 372 9.34 -11.38 9.58
N TRP A 373 9.77 -10.60 8.58
CA TRP A 373 10.73 -11.04 7.56
C TRP A 373 12.17 -10.80 8.02
N LEU A 374 13.02 -11.83 7.91
CA LEU A 374 14.43 -11.76 8.31
C LEU A 374 15.30 -11.19 7.20
N VAL A 375 14.94 -11.51 5.96
CA VAL A 375 15.59 -10.99 4.76
C VAL A 375 14.81 -9.77 4.32
N HIS A 376 15.39 -8.60 4.54
CA HIS A 376 14.76 -7.30 4.26
C HIS A 376 15.58 -6.45 3.30
N SER A 377 16.64 -7.02 2.70
CA SER A 377 17.44 -6.35 1.68
C SER A 377 17.57 -7.23 0.45
N ALA A 378 16.93 -6.81 -0.63
CA ALA A 378 17.18 -7.29 -1.97
C ALA A 378 17.25 -6.06 -2.87
N HIS A 379 18.45 -5.56 -3.12
CA HIS A 379 18.60 -4.46 -4.06
C HIS A 379 18.66 -5.01 -5.49
N ALA A 380 17.55 -5.57 -5.98
CA ALA A 380 17.47 -6.04 -7.36
C ALA A 380 17.66 -4.90 -8.38
N ASN A 381 17.34 -3.65 -8.01
CA ASN A 381 17.25 -2.51 -8.95
C ASN A 381 18.26 -1.38 -8.74
N ARG A 382 19.36 -1.59 -8.00
CA ARG A 382 20.34 -0.51 -7.79
C ARG A 382 21.13 -0.14 -9.06
N ARG A 383 21.20 -1.04 -10.04
CA ARG A 383 21.99 -0.84 -11.28
C ARG A 383 21.26 -0.01 -12.35
N ASP A 384 19.94 -0.11 -12.50
CA ASP A 384 19.24 0.52 -13.64
C ASP A 384 18.83 1.98 -13.44
N SER A 385 18.82 2.45 -12.19
CA SER A 385 18.34 3.81 -11.88
C SER A 385 19.36 4.89 -12.23
N ALA A 386 20.65 4.57 -12.28
CA ALA A 386 21.74 5.56 -12.33
C ALA A 386 22.35 5.76 -13.73
N GLY A 387 22.15 4.85 -14.69
CA GLY A 387 22.85 4.88 -15.99
C GLY A 387 21.98 4.82 -17.24
N GLY A 388 20.69 4.46 -17.11
CA GLY A 388 19.80 4.39 -18.27
C GLY A 388 19.49 5.81 -18.79
N ARG A 389 19.97 6.14 -19.99
CA ARG A 389 19.63 7.36 -20.75
C ARG A 389 18.14 7.68 -20.56
N ALA A 390 17.77 8.97 -20.54
CA ALA A 390 16.39 9.45 -20.39
C ALA A 390 15.47 9.13 -21.59
N VAL A 391 15.75 8.04 -22.31
CA VAL A 391 15.01 7.61 -23.49
C VAL A 391 13.55 7.38 -23.12
N GLY A 392 12.66 8.00 -23.90
CA GLY A 392 11.22 7.89 -23.75
C GLY A 392 10.60 8.77 -22.67
N LEU A 393 11.40 9.45 -21.82
CA LEU A 393 10.84 10.38 -20.85
C LEU A 393 10.35 11.66 -21.54
N PRO A 394 9.22 12.22 -21.10
CA PRO A 394 8.77 13.52 -21.55
C PRO A 394 9.72 14.67 -21.22
N ASP A 395 9.77 15.68 -22.09
CA ASP A 395 10.48 16.93 -21.82
C ASP A 395 9.73 17.79 -20.78
N ASP A 396 8.41 17.66 -20.70
CA ASP A 396 7.50 18.43 -19.85
C ASP A 396 6.98 17.63 -18.65
N MET A 397 7.89 16.94 -17.94
CA MET A 397 7.56 16.15 -16.74
C MET A 397 6.80 16.94 -15.67
N GLU A 398 6.92 18.27 -15.61
CA GLU A 398 6.13 19.09 -14.68
C GLU A 398 4.62 18.97 -14.94
N LEU A 399 4.19 18.75 -16.18
CA LEU A 399 2.79 18.52 -16.48
C LEU A 399 2.28 17.23 -15.82
N LEU A 400 3.04 16.13 -15.85
CA LEU A 400 2.69 14.92 -15.10
C LEU A 400 2.65 15.19 -13.61
N GLY A 401 3.53 16.05 -13.09
CA GLY A 401 3.47 16.57 -11.73
C GLY A 401 2.13 17.21 -11.37
N ARG A 402 1.57 18.02 -12.27
CA ARG A 402 0.27 18.68 -12.08
C ARG A 402 -0.90 17.72 -12.25
N LEU A 403 -0.85 16.81 -13.21
CA LEU A 403 -1.91 15.82 -13.43
C LEU A 403 -2.01 14.81 -12.27
N ASN A 404 -0.91 14.57 -11.55
CA ASN A 404 -0.83 13.59 -10.47
C ASN A 404 -1.01 14.19 -9.06
N GLN A 405 -1.62 15.36 -8.91
CA GLN A 405 -1.79 15.98 -7.59
C GLN A 405 -2.56 15.10 -6.58
N PRO A 406 -3.66 14.42 -6.95
CA PRO A 406 -4.29 13.42 -6.07
C PRO A 406 -3.31 12.36 -5.57
N ASP A 407 -2.52 11.75 -6.46
CA ASP A 407 -1.52 10.76 -6.08
C ASP A 407 -0.40 11.32 -5.20
N MET A 408 0.01 12.56 -5.41
CA MET A 408 0.97 13.24 -4.54
C MET A 408 0.42 13.36 -3.10
N GLN A 409 -0.87 13.62 -2.95
CA GLN A 409 -1.53 13.64 -1.65
C GLN A 409 -1.65 12.24 -1.04
N VAL A 410 -2.02 11.23 -1.83
CA VAL A 410 -2.09 9.83 -1.40
C VAL A 410 -0.72 9.34 -0.94
N TYR A 411 0.34 9.59 -1.72
CA TYR A 411 1.71 9.23 -1.37
C TYR A 411 2.17 9.89 -0.08
N ARG A 412 2.06 11.22 0.05
CA ARG A 412 2.43 11.94 1.29
C ARG A 412 1.67 11.40 2.50
N PHE A 413 0.40 11.04 2.33
CA PHE A 413 -0.39 10.43 3.38
C PHE A 413 0.12 9.03 3.73
N GLY A 414 0.42 8.19 2.73
CA GLY A 414 1.02 6.87 2.91
C GLY A 414 2.36 6.89 3.63
N VAL A 415 3.22 7.88 3.34
CA VAL A 415 4.47 8.11 4.07
C VAL A 415 4.21 8.35 5.56
N VAL A 416 3.19 9.17 5.88
CA VAL A 416 2.79 9.39 7.28
C VAL A 416 2.28 8.09 7.91
N LEU A 417 1.48 7.29 7.21
CA LEU A 417 0.98 6.02 7.75
C LEU A 417 2.13 5.05 8.07
N ALA A 418 3.09 4.89 7.15
CA ALA A 418 4.25 4.03 7.34
C ALA A 418 5.08 4.47 8.56
N ARG A 419 5.31 5.78 8.73
CA ARG A 419 6.02 6.33 9.90
C ARG A 419 5.26 6.16 11.21
N LEU A 420 3.92 6.23 11.19
CA LEU A 420 3.11 5.96 12.37
C LEU A 420 3.19 4.49 12.78
N ASP A 421 3.18 3.56 11.82
CA ASP A 421 3.40 2.14 12.11
C ASP A 421 4.83 1.90 12.65
N ALA A 422 5.84 2.59 12.09
CA ALA A 422 7.23 2.49 12.55
C ALA A 422 7.43 2.87 14.02
N ILE A 423 6.74 3.90 14.52
CA ILE A 423 6.81 4.27 15.95
C ILE A 423 6.37 3.10 16.84
N MET A 424 5.33 2.35 16.44
CA MET A 424 4.88 1.18 17.17
C MET A 424 5.91 0.04 17.10
N TYR A 425 6.53 -0.15 15.94
CA TYR A 425 7.59 -1.14 15.74
C TYR A 425 8.86 -0.80 16.53
N ASP A 426 9.25 0.48 16.61
CA ASP A 426 10.35 0.95 17.45
C ASP A 426 10.10 0.63 18.92
N MET A 427 8.86 0.79 19.42
CA MET A 427 8.54 0.39 20.79
C MET A 427 8.75 -1.12 21.01
N ALA A 428 8.35 -1.96 20.04
CA ALA A 428 8.58 -3.39 20.12
C ALA A 428 10.08 -3.73 20.08
N HIS A 429 10.85 -3.04 19.25
CA HIS A 429 12.30 -3.20 19.18
C HIS A 429 12.98 -2.85 20.52
N GLU A 430 12.66 -1.69 21.09
CA GLU A 430 13.28 -1.17 22.31
C GLU A 430 13.02 -2.05 23.54
N VAL A 431 11.86 -2.72 23.61
CA VAL A 431 11.57 -3.67 24.70
C VAL A 431 12.11 -5.07 24.46
N GLY A 432 12.90 -5.25 23.39
CA GLY A 432 13.59 -6.49 23.08
C GLY A 432 12.69 -7.58 22.49
N VAL A 433 11.62 -7.22 21.78
CA VAL A 433 10.82 -8.21 21.05
C VAL A 433 11.68 -8.80 19.93
N ASP A 434 12.04 -10.07 20.10
CA ASP A 434 12.74 -10.82 19.07
C ASP A 434 11.75 -11.37 18.04
N VAL A 435 11.63 -10.68 16.91
CA VAL A 435 10.82 -11.14 15.76
C VAL A 435 11.51 -12.23 14.93
N SER A 436 12.77 -12.56 15.23
CA SER A 436 13.55 -13.52 14.43
C SER A 436 13.27 -14.98 14.74
N ARG A 437 12.69 -15.26 15.91
CA ARG A 437 12.33 -16.62 16.33
C ARG A 437 10.90 -16.95 15.90
N ALA A 438 10.79 -17.81 14.89
CA ALA A 438 9.54 -18.48 14.56
C ALA A 438 8.95 -19.12 15.83
N GLY A 439 7.71 -18.81 16.17
CA GLY A 439 7.05 -19.32 17.37
C GLY A 439 7.40 -18.61 18.69
N ALA A 440 8.08 -17.45 18.67
CA ALA A 440 8.20 -16.62 19.86
C ALA A 440 6.83 -16.07 20.30
N THR A 441 6.09 -16.87 21.05
CA THR A 441 4.80 -16.53 21.67
C THR A 441 4.93 -15.47 22.76
N SER A 442 6.15 -15.05 23.11
CA SER A 442 6.39 -13.98 24.06
C SER A 442 5.66 -12.72 23.61
N SER A 443 4.62 -12.36 24.37
CA SER A 443 3.90 -11.11 24.20
C SER A 443 4.87 -9.95 24.43
N ALA A 444 4.82 -8.96 23.55
CA ALA A 444 5.59 -7.74 23.70
C ALA A 444 5.25 -7.01 25.01
N VAL A 445 3.97 -7.07 25.41
CA VAL A 445 3.49 -6.56 26.70
C VAL A 445 4.13 -7.31 27.88
N ALA A 446 4.30 -8.63 27.79
CA ALA A 446 4.96 -9.41 28.83
C ALA A 446 6.46 -9.12 28.95
N ALA A 447 7.15 -8.92 27.81
CA ALA A 447 8.55 -8.49 27.78
C ALA A 447 8.72 -7.11 28.46
N PHE A 448 7.84 -6.17 28.16
CA PHE A 448 7.83 -4.84 28.78
C PHE A 448 7.52 -4.87 30.29
N ALA A 449 6.55 -5.67 30.73
CA ALA A 449 6.24 -5.83 32.15
C ALA A 449 7.47 -6.37 32.92
N SER A 450 8.18 -7.32 32.32
CA SER A 450 9.40 -7.92 32.89
C SER A 450 10.56 -6.93 32.96
N SER A 451 10.73 -6.06 31.96
CA SER A 451 11.78 -5.03 31.96
C SER A 451 11.53 -3.96 33.03
N ARG A 452 10.26 -3.58 33.24
CA ARG A 452 9.87 -2.60 34.26
C ARG A 452 10.17 -3.08 35.68
N GLN A 453 9.98 -4.37 35.97
CA GLN A 453 10.30 -4.95 37.28
C GLN A 453 11.80 -4.89 37.62
N ARG A 454 12.69 -4.92 36.62
CA ARG A 454 14.14 -4.85 36.84
C ARG A 454 14.65 -3.44 37.16
N LEU A 455 13.88 -2.41 36.78
CA LEU A 455 14.28 -1.00 36.90
C LEU A 455 13.83 -0.34 38.20
N ASP A 456 13.22 -1.08 39.14
CA ASP A 456 12.92 -0.58 40.49
C ASP A 456 13.91 -1.13 41.54
N PRO A 457 15.14 -0.60 41.62
CA PRO A 457 16.16 -1.05 42.57
C PRO A 457 15.85 -0.67 44.03
N ARG A 458 14.73 0.02 44.31
CA ARG A 458 14.41 0.53 45.66
C ARG A 458 13.54 -0.42 46.50
N GLY A 459 13.10 -1.55 45.96
CA GLY A 459 12.21 -2.49 46.65
C GLY A 459 12.88 -3.61 47.46
N GLY A 460 14.19 -3.81 47.37
CA GLY A 460 14.88 -4.98 47.93
C GLY A 460 16.02 -4.63 48.88
N GLY A 461 15.72 -4.29 50.14
CA GLY A 461 16.77 -4.07 51.14
C GLY A 461 16.32 -3.47 52.46
N GLY A 462 15.20 -3.94 53.02
CA GLY A 462 14.70 -3.47 54.32
C GLY A 462 14.07 -4.59 55.15
N GLY A 463 14.88 -5.24 55.99
CA GLY A 463 14.45 -6.16 57.07
C GLY A 463 15.38 -7.38 57.19
N SER A 464 16.02 -7.73 58.32
CA SER A 464 15.85 -7.32 59.72
C SER A 464 17.18 -7.43 60.49
N GLY A 465 17.46 -6.48 61.38
CA GLY A 465 18.49 -6.64 62.41
C GLY A 465 18.02 -7.53 63.57
N SER A 466 18.97 -8.22 64.20
CA SER A 466 18.88 -8.63 65.60
C SER A 466 20.28 -8.61 66.21
N ALA A 467 20.43 -7.89 67.32
CA ALA A 467 21.67 -7.67 68.04
C ALA A 467 21.60 -8.27 69.45
N ARG A 468 22.77 -8.74 69.91
CA ARG A 468 23.26 -9.01 71.28
C ARG A 468 22.99 -10.38 71.94
N GLY A 469 24.10 -11.04 72.30
CA GLY A 469 24.25 -11.69 73.62
C GLY A 469 25.16 -12.93 73.74
N GLY A 470 26.47 -12.74 73.92
CA GLY A 470 27.29 -13.39 74.97
C GLY A 470 27.65 -14.90 74.95
N ALA A 471 28.98 -15.15 75.01
CA ALA A 471 29.72 -16.17 75.79
C ALA A 471 30.08 -17.56 75.18
N ALA A 472 31.41 -17.69 74.95
CA ALA A 472 32.31 -18.83 75.23
C ALA A 472 32.02 -20.24 74.66
N ALA A 473 32.90 -20.75 73.79
CA ALA A 473 34.06 -21.58 74.18
C ALA A 473 34.63 -22.43 73.01
N THR A 474 35.97 -22.45 72.93
CA THR A 474 36.87 -23.53 72.46
C THR A 474 37.12 -23.79 70.95
N LEU A 475 38.35 -23.42 70.55
CA LEU A 475 39.26 -23.99 69.52
C LEU A 475 39.53 -25.50 69.76
N PRO A 476 40.19 -26.30 68.86
CA PRO A 476 41.31 -25.96 67.93
C PRO A 476 41.19 -26.59 66.52
N GLY A 477 42.06 -26.38 65.51
CA GLY A 477 43.33 -25.67 65.38
C GLY A 477 43.95 -25.96 63.99
N ALA A 478 45.10 -25.32 63.73
CA ALA A 478 46.06 -25.47 62.60
C ALA A 478 45.55 -25.02 61.21
N GLY A 479 46.06 -23.98 60.55
CA GLY A 479 47.46 -23.66 60.20
C GLY A 479 47.62 -23.87 58.68
N VAL A 480 48.33 -23.13 57.82
CA VAL A 480 49.39 -22.12 57.90
C VAL A 480 49.49 -21.45 56.50
N ALA A 481 49.89 -20.17 56.50
CA ALA A 481 50.60 -19.37 55.48
C ALA A 481 49.96 -18.90 54.15
N ALA A 482 50.10 -17.58 53.99
CA ALA A 482 49.94 -16.76 52.80
C ALA A 482 51.07 -16.95 51.77
N THR A 483 50.82 -16.57 50.52
CA THR A 483 51.65 -15.56 49.80
C THR A 483 51.03 -15.15 48.47
N ALA A 484 51.20 -13.86 48.16
CA ALA A 484 50.92 -13.22 46.89
C ALA A 484 51.88 -13.70 45.79
N GLY A 485 51.46 -13.62 44.53
CA GLY A 485 52.32 -13.88 43.38
C GLY A 485 51.64 -13.56 42.05
N GLN A 486 51.85 -12.34 41.56
CA GLN A 486 51.83 -12.03 40.13
C GLN A 486 52.81 -12.94 39.39
N GLN A 487 52.42 -13.48 38.23
CA GLN A 487 53.39 -13.85 37.20
C GLN A 487 52.93 -13.51 35.77
N PRO A 488 53.89 -13.21 34.87
CA PRO A 488 53.66 -12.68 33.51
C PRO A 488 53.99 -13.70 32.39
N GLY A 489 53.55 -13.39 31.15
CA GLY A 489 54.17 -13.81 29.87
C GLY A 489 54.10 -15.30 29.49
N PRO A 490 54.24 -15.67 28.20
CA PRO A 490 55.31 -15.16 27.33
C PRO A 490 54.85 -14.67 25.95
N GLY A 491 55.68 -13.80 25.36
CA GLY A 491 55.58 -13.37 23.97
C GLY A 491 56.34 -14.28 23.00
N SER A 492 56.06 -14.09 21.71
CA SER A 492 56.94 -14.50 20.61
C SER A 492 57.06 -13.33 19.62
N GLN A 493 58.25 -12.74 19.59
CA GLN A 493 58.70 -11.83 18.55
C GLN A 493 59.12 -12.64 17.32
N GLY A 494 58.87 -12.09 16.14
CA GLY A 494 59.42 -12.56 14.87
C GLY A 494 59.48 -11.40 13.89
N ALA A 495 60.56 -10.63 13.96
CA ALA A 495 60.92 -9.62 12.98
C ALA A 495 61.64 -10.28 11.80
N GLY A 496 61.36 -9.82 10.59
CA GLY A 496 62.09 -10.18 9.38
C GLY A 496 61.78 -9.16 8.28
N ALA A 497 62.65 -8.17 8.13
CA ALA A 497 62.62 -7.17 7.08
C ALA A 497 63.54 -7.55 5.92
N ALA A 498 63.14 -7.08 4.72
CA ALA A 498 63.97 -6.46 3.68
C ALA A 498 64.00 -7.13 2.29
N ALA A 499 63.90 -6.21 1.30
CA ALA A 499 64.47 -6.21 -0.05
C ALA A 499 63.66 -6.81 -1.22
N GLY A 500 62.95 -5.93 -1.94
CA GLY A 500 63.42 -5.41 -3.24
C GLY A 500 63.05 -6.17 -4.53
N GLY A 501 62.53 -5.43 -5.53
CA GLY A 501 62.77 -5.74 -6.95
C GLY A 501 61.57 -5.75 -7.90
N ARG A 502 61.43 -4.66 -8.66
CA ARG A 502 60.99 -4.46 -10.08
C ARG A 502 60.24 -5.55 -10.88
N GLY A 503 59.34 -5.04 -11.73
CA GLY A 503 58.75 -5.61 -12.96
C GLY A 503 57.28 -5.19 -13.02
N GLU A 504 56.87 -4.09 -13.69
CA GLU A 504 56.64 -4.00 -15.15
C GLU A 504 56.14 -5.33 -15.71
N ASP A 505 54.83 -5.43 -15.96
CA ASP A 505 54.28 -5.88 -17.24
C ASP A 505 52.78 -5.56 -17.31
N GLU A 506 52.45 -4.82 -18.37
CA GLU A 506 51.12 -4.68 -18.96
C GLU A 506 50.62 -6.06 -19.40
N GLU A 507 49.35 -6.39 -19.14
CA GLU A 507 48.63 -7.28 -20.04
C GLU A 507 47.14 -6.96 -20.04
N ASP A 508 46.69 -6.57 -21.23
CA ASP A 508 45.32 -6.33 -21.63
C ASP A 508 44.45 -7.56 -21.38
N GLY A 509 43.56 -7.45 -20.39
CA GLY A 509 42.50 -8.42 -20.14
C GLY A 509 41.18 -7.95 -20.73
N ASP A 510 40.94 -8.27 -22.00
CA ASP A 510 39.64 -8.19 -22.68
C ASP A 510 38.60 -9.04 -21.93
N GLY A 511 37.95 -8.43 -20.93
CA GLY A 511 36.81 -8.99 -20.23
C GLY A 511 35.57 -8.89 -21.11
N LYS A 512 35.34 -9.92 -21.94
CA LYS A 512 34.00 -10.22 -22.48
C LYS A 512 33.05 -10.40 -21.30
N ALA A 513 32.29 -9.35 -20.99
CA ALA A 513 31.17 -9.44 -20.08
C ALA A 513 30.05 -10.23 -20.78
N GLU A 514 29.84 -11.46 -20.33
CA GLU A 514 28.67 -12.26 -20.65
C GLU A 514 27.42 -11.51 -20.17
N ASN A 515 26.61 -11.04 -21.12
CA ASN A 515 25.28 -10.50 -20.88
C ASN A 515 24.33 -11.69 -20.69
N ASP A 516 24.32 -12.27 -19.49
CA ASP A 516 23.50 -13.45 -19.16
C ASP A 516 22.08 -13.05 -18.67
N TYR A 517 21.42 -12.19 -19.45
CA TYR A 517 19.98 -11.97 -19.37
C TYR A 517 19.42 -12.05 -20.79
N ASP A 518 19.30 -13.26 -21.30
CA ASP A 518 18.44 -13.52 -22.45
C ASP A 518 16.99 -13.22 -22.03
N GLU A 519 16.56 -11.98 -22.28
CA GLU A 519 15.15 -11.54 -22.24
C GLU A 519 14.30 -12.17 -23.38
N ASP A 520 14.72 -13.32 -23.92
CA ASP A 520 14.08 -14.06 -25.01
C ASP A 520 13.14 -15.18 -24.51
N GLY A 521 12.62 -15.02 -23.29
CA GLY A 521 11.52 -15.82 -22.77
C GLY A 521 10.19 -15.38 -23.40
N GLY A 522 9.86 -15.94 -24.57
CA GLY A 522 8.53 -15.82 -25.15
C GLY A 522 7.48 -16.52 -24.28
N ASP A 523 6.89 -15.78 -23.33
CA ASP A 523 5.80 -16.26 -22.48
C ASP A 523 4.59 -16.70 -23.34
N LYS A 524 4.40 -18.01 -23.46
CA LYS A 524 3.08 -18.61 -23.68
C LYS A 524 2.52 -18.93 -22.30
N TYR A 525 1.52 -18.15 -21.87
CA TYR A 525 0.59 -18.67 -20.88
C TYR A 525 -0.31 -19.64 -21.66
N ASP A 526 0.13 -20.89 -21.79
CA ASP A 526 -0.77 -21.94 -22.29
C ASP A 526 -1.74 -22.23 -21.15
N ASP A 527 -2.97 -21.71 -21.26
CA ASP A 527 -4.09 -21.96 -20.33
C ASP A 527 -4.56 -23.44 -20.36
N GLU A 528 -3.83 -24.32 -21.05
CA GLU A 528 -4.17 -25.74 -21.21
C GLU A 528 -3.91 -26.55 -19.94
N ASP A 529 -2.92 -26.17 -19.12
CA ASP A 529 -2.59 -26.89 -17.86
C ASP A 529 -3.71 -26.80 -16.80
N GLU A 530 -4.59 -25.80 -16.86
CA GLU A 530 -5.71 -25.68 -15.90
C GLU A 530 -6.94 -26.52 -16.33
N ARG A 531 -7.00 -26.97 -17.59
CA ARG A 531 -8.13 -27.78 -18.10
C ARG A 531 -8.06 -29.23 -17.66
N GLU A 532 -6.86 -29.76 -17.39
CA GLU A 532 -6.68 -31.14 -16.95
C GLU A 532 -6.86 -31.30 -15.42
N GLU A 533 -6.52 -30.29 -14.61
CA GLU A 533 -6.67 -30.36 -13.14
C GLU A 533 -8.14 -30.25 -12.66
N GLU A 534 -9.04 -29.61 -13.40
CA GLU A 534 -10.47 -29.56 -13.03
C GLU A 534 -11.20 -30.90 -13.29
N ALA A 535 -10.59 -31.84 -14.03
CA ALA A 535 -11.18 -33.15 -14.34
C ALA A 535 -11.03 -34.19 -13.20
N GLU A 536 -10.11 -34.00 -12.25
CA GLU A 536 -9.83 -35.01 -11.20
C GLU A 536 -10.62 -34.82 -9.89
N ALA A 537 -11.41 -33.75 -9.75
CA ALA A 537 -12.32 -33.57 -8.60
C ALA A 537 -13.74 -34.07 -8.92
N GLY A 538 -13.88 -35.38 -9.14
CA GLY A 538 -15.16 -36.01 -9.43
C GLY A 538 -16.11 -36.04 -8.22
N GLU A 539 -17.21 -35.28 -8.29
CA GLU A 539 -18.49 -35.67 -7.67
C GLU A 539 -19.29 -36.55 -8.65
N PRO A 540 -20.02 -37.58 -8.18
CA PRO A 540 -20.65 -38.54 -9.07
C PRO A 540 -21.93 -37.99 -9.69
N GLY A 541 -21.89 -37.81 -11.01
CA GLY A 541 -22.95 -38.15 -11.95
C GLY A 541 -24.23 -37.31 -11.96
N SER A 542 -24.38 -36.48 -12.99
CA SER A 542 -25.59 -36.54 -13.83
C SER A 542 -25.27 -36.03 -15.23
N ALA A 543 -25.48 -36.90 -16.22
CA ALA A 543 -25.27 -36.64 -17.63
C ALA A 543 -26.31 -35.66 -18.22
N SER A 544 -25.86 -34.87 -19.20
CA SER A 544 -26.54 -34.50 -20.46
C SER A 544 -26.49 -33.00 -20.74
N GLY A 545 -26.06 -32.65 -21.97
CA GLY A 545 -26.50 -31.41 -22.59
C GLY A 545 -25.43 -30.57 -23.29
N GLN A 546 -25.16 -30.93 -24.54
CA GLN A 546 -25.02 -30.03 -25.70
C GLN A 546 -23.88 -28.98 -25.70
N GLY A 547 -22.95 -29.23 -26.63
CA GLY A 547 -21.94 -28.27 -27.05
C GLY A 547 -22.54 -27.06 -27.77
N TYR A 548 -21.86 -25.93 -27.61
CA TYR A 548 -22.04 -24.73 -28.40
C TYR A 548 -20.72 -24.42 -29.11
N ASP A 549 -20.70 -24.69 -30.42
CA ASP A 549 -19.82 -24.02 -31.37
C ASP A 549 -20.29 -22.58 -31.55
N THR A 550 -19.37 -21.62 -31.48
CA THR A 550 -19.62 -20.26 -31.96
C THR A 550 -18.46 -19.80 -32.85
N PRO A 551 -18.65 -19.69 -34.17
CA PRO A 551 -17.80 -18.88 -35.03
C PRO A 551 -18.48 -17.52 -35.26
N TYR A 552 -17.77 -16.42 -35.01
CA TYR A 552 -18.18 -15.10 -35.51
C TYR A 552 -17.11 -14.57 -36.46
N ASP A 553 -17.35 -14.82 -37.75
CA ASP A 553 -16.79 -14.09 -38.88
C ASP A 553 -17.51 -12.74 -39.00
N TYR A 554 -16.74 -11.65 -39.10
CA TYR A 554 -17.27 -10.34 -39.49
C TYR A 554 -17.31 -10.23 -41.01
N ALA A 555 -18.51 -10.21 -41.57
CA ALA A 555 -18.76 -9.86 -42.96
C ALA A 555 -18.57 -8.34 -43.18
N ILE A 556 -17.71 -8.02 -44.14
CA ILE A 556 -17.54 -6.69 -44.74
C ILE A 556 -18.78 -6.38 -45.58
N VAL A 557 -19.42 -5.24 -45.33
CA VAL A 557 -20.43 -4.67 -46.23
C VAL A 557 -19.80 -3.48 -46.93
N ASP A 558 -19.54 -3.64 -48.23
CA ASP A 558 -19.32 -2.56 -49.19
C ASP A 558 -20.64 -1.82 -49.40
N GLU A 559 -20.66 -0.51 -49.20
CA GLU A 559 -21.54 0.38 -49.95
C GLU A 559 -20.72 1.53 -50.53
N ALA A 560 -20.52 1.44 -51.84
CA ALA A 560 -20.15 2.53 -52.71
C ALA A 560 -21.39 3.38 -53.04
N GLY A 561 -21.23 4.71 -53.12
CA GLY A 561 -22.12 5.52 -53.97
C GLY A 561 -22.35 6.97 -53.56
N GLY A 562 -21.78 7.89 -54.35
CA GLY A 562 -22.25 9.28 -54.53
C GLY A 562 -21.49 10.30 -53.69
N GLY A 563 -20.72 11.26 -54.22
CA GLY A 563 -20.82 11.95 -55.50
C GLY A 563 -21.27 13.39 -55.26
N GLY A 564 -20.39 14.38 -55.44
CA GLY A 564 -20.81 15.74 -55.76
C GLY A 564 -20.13 16.92 -55.04
N ARG A 565 -19.36 17.67 -55.84
CA ARG A 565 -19.21 19.14 -55.87
C ARG A 565 -18.23 19.86 -54.94
N THR A 566 -17.14 20.22 -55.61
CA THR A 566 -16.32 21.43 -55.50
C THR A 566 -17.07 22.71 -55.06
N GLY A 567 -16.51 23.39 -54.07
CA GLY A 567 -16.85 24.77 -53.70
C GLY A 567 -15.66 25.45 -53.03
N VAL A 568 -14.93 26.25 -53.81
CA VAL A 568 -13.92 27.20 -53.36
C VAL A 568 -14.59 28.27 -52.50
N LEU A 569 -14.10 28.52 -51.28
CA LEU A 569 -14.34 29.78 -50.59
C LEU A 569 -13.10 30.21 -49.80
N GLU A 570 -12.63 31.40 -50.17
CA GLU A 570 -11.48 32.11 -49.66
C GLU A 570 -11.63 32.56 -48.20
N ARG A 571 -10.46 32.77 -47.60
CA ARG A 571 -10.20 33.36 -46.29
C ARG A 571 -10.86 34.73 -46.13
N ARG A 572 -11.49 34.94 -44.97
CA ARG A 572 -11.50 36.25 -44.32
C ARG A 572 -11.30 36.07 -42.82
N ALA A 573 -10.05 36.26 -42.39
CA ALA A 573 -9.70 36.43 -40.99
C ALA A 573 -10.30 37.75 -40.48
N ARG A 574 -11.05 37.70 -39.39
CA ARG A 574 -11.29 38.85 -38.52
C ARG A 574 -10.71 38.51 -37.15
N ALA A 575 -9.79 39.36 -36.71
CA ALA A 575 -9.27 39.37 -35.36
C ALA A 575 -10.43 39.55 -34.37
N GLY A 576 -10.80 38.49 -33.67
CA GLY A 576 -11.61 38.54 -32.46
C GLY A 576 -10.68 38.75 -31.27
N THR A 577 -11.03 39.68 -30.39
CA THR A 577 -10.29 39.97 -29.16
C THR A 577 -10.29 38.75 -28.24
N VAL A 578 -9.24 38.63 -27.42
CA VAL A 578 -9.05 37.54 -26.43
C VAL A 578 -10.31 37.35 -25.54
N GLU A 579 -11.07 38.40 -25.30
CA GLU A 579 -12.34 38.36 -24.56
C GLU A 579 -13.41 37.48 -25.22
N ALA A 580 -13.55 37.50 -26.55
CA ALA A 580 -14.53 36.66 -27.25
C ALA A 580 -14.16 35.16 -27.20
N ALA A 581 -12.86 34.84 -27.17
CA ALA A 581 -12.38 33.48 -27.00
C ALA A 581 -12.59 32.98 -25.55
N VAL A 582 -12.41 33.85 -24.56
CA VAL A 582 -12.68 33.55 -23.15
C VAL A 582 -14.19 33.36 -22.93
N GLU A 583 -15.03 34.21 -23.50
CA GLU A 583 -16.49 34.11 -23.38
C GLU A 583 -17.02 32.82 -24.06
N ALA A 584 -16.51 32.48 -25.25
CA ALA A 584 -16.82 31.20 -25.91
C ALA A 584 -16.33 29.99 -25.10
N ALA A 585 -15.17 30.08 -24.45
CA ALA A 585 -14.65 29.02 -23.57
C ALA A 585 -15.49 28.86 -22.29
N MET A 586 -15.94 29.96 -21.68
CA MET A 586 -16.82 29.91 -20.50
C MET A 586 -18.21 29.37 -20.83
N LEU A 587 -18.78 29.73 -21.99
CA LEU A 587 -20.04 29.17 -22.49
C LEU A 587 -19.90 27.67 -22.82
N GLY A 588 -18.75 27.26 -23.39
CA GLY A 588 -18.43 25.85 -23.61
C GLY A 588 -18.32 25.06 -22.31
N ALA A 589 -17.65 25.62 -21.29
CA ALA A 589 -17.52 25.01 -19.97
C ALA A 589 -18.88 24.90 -19.24
N ALA A 590 -19.72 25.94 -19.32
CA ALA A 590 -21.07 25.91 -18.75
C ALA A 590 -21.96 24.85 -19.43
N ALA A 591 -21.90 24.73 -20.76
CA ALA A 591 -22.63 23.72 -21.52
C ALA A 591 -22.11 22.29 -21.25
N ALA A 592 -20.82 22.12 -20.97
CA ALA A 592 -20.24 20.84 -20.54
C ALA A 592 -20.72 20.47 -19.12
N ALA A 593 -20.69 21.43 -18.18
CA ALA A 593 -21.17 21.23 -16.82
C ALA A 593 -22.67 20.86 -16.78
N GLN A 594 -23.49 21.52 -17.60
CA GLN A 594 -24.92 21.23 -17.71
C GLN A 594 -25.18 19.82 -18.30
N ARG A 595 -24.42 19.41 -19.32
CA ARG A 595 -24.48 18.05 -19.87
C ARG A 595 -24.07 17.00 -18.83
N GLN A 596 -23.05 17.28 -18.03
CA GLN A 596 -22.62 16.39 -16.95
C GLN A 596 -23.68 16.28 -15.85
N GLN A 597 -24.36 17.38 -15.50
CA GLN A 597 -25.48 17.37 -14.56
C GLN A 597 -26.68 16.57 -15.08
N GLN A 598 -27.00 16.67 -16.38
CA GLN A 598 -28.05 15.87 -17.02
C GLN A 598 -27.71 14.37 -17.04
N LEU A 599 -26.45 14.01 -17.33
CA LEU A 599 -25.98 12.63 -17.26
C LEU A 599 -26.07 12.07 -15.83
N GLN A 600 -25.71 12.85 -14.82
CA GLN A 600 -25.85 12.46 -13.41
C GLN A 600 -27.32 12.25 -13.01
N GLN A 601 -28.24 13.08 -13.50
CA GLN A 601 -29.68 12.90 -13.27
C GLN A 601 -30.22 11.63 -13.96
N ALA A 602 -29.81 11.38 -15.21
CA ALA A 602 -30.18 10.18 -15.96
C ALA A 602 -29.64 8.90 -15.29
N GLN A 603 -28.39 8.91 -14.83
CA GLN A 603 -27.79 7.82 -14.07
C GLN A 603 -28.50 7.60 -12.72
N GLY A 604 -28.92 8.68 -12.05
CA GLY A 604 -29.72 8.60 -10.82
C GLY A 604 -31.07 7.91 -11.02
N LEU A 605 -31.74 8.17 -12.15
CA LEU A 605 -32.99 7.51 -12.52
C LEU A 605 -32.77 6.02 -12.88
N GLN A 606 -31.71 5.70 -13.63
CA GLN A 606 -31.33 4.31 -13.91
C GLN A 606 -30.99 3.52 -12.62
N ARG A 607 -30.28 4.13 -11.67
CA ARG A 607 -29.99 3.52 -10.35
C ARG A 607 -31.26 3.26 -9.53
N ARG A 608 -32.25 4.16 -9.58
CA ARG A 608 -33.56 3.94 -8.93
C ARG A 608 -34.33 2.79 -9.58
N SER A 609 -34.32 2.71 -10.90
CA SER A 609 -34.95 1.63 -11.67
C SER A 609 -34.29 0.26 -11.38
N SER A 610 -32.96 0.19 -11.40
CA SER A 610 -32.23 -1.07 -11.13
C SER A 610 -32.44 -1.55 -9.68
N ARG A 611 -32.44 -0.64 -8.69
CA ARG A 611 -32.78 -0.96 -7.29
C ARG A 611 -34.22 -1.46 -7.14
N GLN A 612 -35.18 -0.88 -7.87
CA GLN A 612 -36.56 -1.37 -7.89
C GLN A 612 -36.67 -2.76 -8.52
N GLN A 613 -35.99 -3.02 -9.64
CA GLN A 613 -35.96 -4.35 -10.27
C GLN A 613 -35.30 -5.40 -9.36
N ARG A 614 -34.18 -5.08 -8.69
CA ARG A 614 -33.54 -6.00 -7.72
C ARG A 614 -34.47 -6.31 -6.55
N ARG A 615 -35.19 -5.30 -6.01
CA ARG A 615 -36.23 -5.50 -4.96
C ARG A 615 -37.39 -6.37 -5.45
N GLN A 616 -37.87 -6.18 -6.68
CA GLN A 616 -38.93 -7.02 -7.25
C GLN A 616 -38.46 -8.47 -7.45
N ARG A 617 -37.25 -8.71 -7.96
CA ARG A 617 -36.67 -10.06 -8.08
C ARG A 617 -36.53 -10.74 -6.72
N ALA A 618 -36.06 -10.02 -5.69
CA ALA A 618 -35.96 -10.54 -4.34
C ALA A 618 -37.33 -10.90 -3.72
N ARG A 619 -38.37 -10.09 -3.98
CA ARG A 619 -39.75 -10.40 -3.58
C ARG A 619 -40.30 -11.63 -4.30
N ARG A 620 -40.05 -11.78 -5.60
CA ARG A 620 -40.45 -12.97 -6.38
C ARG A 620 -39.78 -14.24 -5.85
N ARG A 621 -38.49 -14.19 -5.54
CA ARG A 621 -37.78 -15.33 -4.93
C ARG A 621 -38.39 -15.73 -3.58
N ARG A 622 -38.63 -14.76 -2.68
CA ARG A 622 -39.30 -15.05 -1.40
C ARG A 622 -40.71 -15.64 -1.57
N ALA A 623 -41.45 -15.20 -2.59
CA ALA A 623 -42.77 -15.76 -2.89
C ALA A 623 -42.68 -17.20 -3.46
N GLN A 624 -41.65 -17.49 -4.24
CA GLN A 624 -41.35 -18.84 -4.75
C GLN A 624 -40.92 -19.77 -3.59
N ASP A 625 -40.08 -19.30 -2.69
CA ASP A 625 -39.63 -20.07 -1.51
C ASP A 625 -40.80 -20.33 -0.53
N ALA A 626 -41.70 -19.35 -0.35
CA ALA A 626 -42.89 -19.48 0.48
C ALA A 626 -43.95 -20.43 -0.13
N SER A 627 -44.04 -20.52 -1.45
CA SER A 627 -44.95 -21.46 -2.13
C SER A 627 -44.38 -22.89 -2.17
N GLY A 628 -43.07 -23.04 -2.29
CA GLY A 628 -42.39 -24.35 -2.16
C GLY A 628 -42.52 -24.96 -0.76
N THR A 629 -42.47 -24.13 0.29
CA THR A 629 -42.66 -24.58 1.68
C THR A 629 -44.11 -24.94 2.02
N ALA A 630 -45.09 -24.27 1.39
CA ALA A 630 -46.51 -24.64 1.53
C ALA A 630 -46.85 -25.97 0.83
N ALA A 631 -46.21 -26.28 -0.29
CA ALA A 631 -46.39 -27.56 -0.99
C ALA A 631 -45.78 -28.75 -0.23
N ALA A 632 -44.70 -28.52 0.54
CA ALA A 632 -44.08 -29.55 1.38
C ALA A 632 -44.91 -29.86 2.65
N ALA A 633 -45.72 -28.91 3.13
CA ALA A 633 -46.55 -29.08 4.33
C ALA A 633 -47.90 -29.78 4.09
N ALA A 634 -48.33 -29.95 2.83
CA ALA A 634 -49.60 -30.58 2.47
C ALA A 634 -49.53 -32.12 2.31
N GLY A 635 -48.36 -32.73 2.56
CA GLY A 635 -48.11 -34.15 2.33
C GLY A 635 -48.13 -35.07 3.55
N GLN A 636 -48.45 -34.57 4.76
CA GLN A 636 -48.41 -35.38 5.98
C GLN A 636 -49.74 -35.40 6.74
N ASP A 637 -50.29 -36.61 6.76
CA ASP A 637 -51.10 -37.27 7.79
C ASP A 637 -52.64 -37.20 7.78
N TRP A 638 -53.20 -38.37 7.48
CA TRP A 638 -54.48 -38.88 7.93
C TRP A 638 -54.20 -39.88 9.08
N ALA A 639 -54.70 -39.60 10.29
CA ALA A 639 -55.40 -40.53 11.20
C ALA A 639 -55.31 -40.10 12.69
N PRO A 640 -56.30 -40.47 13.53
CA PRO A 640 -56.80 -39.62 14.61
C PRO A 640 -56.63 -40.20 16.02
N GLY A 641 -56.68 -39.34 17.03
CA GLY A 641 -57.01 -39.75 18.39
C GLY A 641 -56.63 -38.74 19.47
N GLY A 642 -57.54 -38.52 20.44
CA GLY A 642 -57.17 -38.12 21.79
C GLY A 642 -57.80 -36.84 22.33
N LEU A 643 -58.85 -37.02 23.14
CA LEU A 643 -59.52 -36.07 24.02
C LEU A 643 -58.66 -35.59 25.22
N VAL A 644 -59.23 -34.61 25.96
CA VAL A 644 -58.95 -34.13 27.34
C VAL A 644 -58.07 -32.86 27.38
N GLY A 645 -58.61 -31.66 27.69
CA GLY A 645 -58.91 -31.09 29.03
C GLY A 645 -57.75 -30.14 29.39
N GLY A 646 -57.83 -28.87 29.79
CA GLY A 646 -58.69 -28.08 30.70
C GLY A 646 -57.79 -27.00 31.35
N GLY A 647 -58.35 -25.90 31.87
CA GLY A 647 -57.69 -24.89 32.75
C GLY A 647 -57.10 -23.66 32.04
N ASP A 648 -57.62 -22.44 32.25
CA ASP A 648 -57.34 -21.49 33.37
C ASP A 648 -55.91 -20.89 33.31
N ALA A 649 -55.58 -19.64 33.64
CA ALA A 649 -56.24 -18.38 33.94
C ALA A 649 -55.10 -17.34 34.17
N GLY A 650 -55.39 -16.04 34.01
CA GLY A 650 -54.60 -14.93 34.59
C GLY A 650 -53.36 -14.49 33.78
N GLY A 651 -52.97 -13.22 33.70
CA GLY A 651 -53.36 -12.04 34.47
C GLY A 651 -52.12 -11.15 34.69
N GLY A 652 -52.26 -9.85 34.41
CA GLY A 652 -51.34 -8.79 34.84
C GLY A 652 -50.11 -8.56 33.94
N SER A 653 -49.52 -7.38 33.85
CA SER A 653 -49.75 -6.11 34.54
C SER A 653 -48.82 -5.08 33.89
N ALA A 654 -49.36 -3.91 33.55
CA ALA A 654 -48.60 -2.73 33.18
C ALA A 654 -47.71 -2.22 34.31
N ARG A 655 -46.51 -1.70 33.97
CA ARG A 655 -45.78 -0.75 34.82
C ARG A 655 -45.04 0.26 33.94
N GLN A 656 -45.55 1.49 33.96
CA GLN A 656 -44.97 2.69 33.37
C GLN A 656 -44.99 3.77 34.45
N ARG A 657 -43.82 4.34 34.75
CA ARG A 657 -43.52 5.51 35.61
C ARG A 657 -41.98 5.64 35.64
N GLN A 658 -41.30 6.79 35.69
CA GLN A 658 -41.58 8.22 35.63
C GLN A 658 -40.21 8.96 35.75
N LEU A 659 -40.17 10.28 35.50
CA LEU A 659 -39.14 11.31 35.82
C LEU A 659 -38.09 11.62 34.72
N SER A 660 -38.16 12.77 34.00
CA SER A 660 -37.94 14.20 34.36
C SER A 660 -36.44 14.58 34.24
N ALA A 661 -35.98 15.43 33.28
CA ALA A 661 -36.15 16.87 33.06
C ALA A 661 -34.95 17.72 33.59
N LEU A 662 -34.66 18.83 32.88
CA LEU A 662 -33.64 19.90 33.07
C LEU A 662 -32.26 19.61 32.45
N VAL A 663 -31.61 20.46 31.65
CA VAL A 663 -31.48 21.94 31.68
C VAL A 663 -31.36 22.53 30.26
N SER A 664 -32.14 23.57 29.98
CA SER A 664 -31.90 24.55 28.90
C SER A 664 -31.14 25.74 29.48
N GLY A 665 -30.16 26.26 28.74
CA GLY A 665 -29.46 27.50 29.07
C GLY A 665 -28.82 28.11 27.83
N ALA A 666 -29.47 29.14 27.28
CA ALA A 666 -28.98 29.96 26.19
C ALA A 666 -27.94 30.98 26.69
N GLY A 667 -27.01 31.36 25.82
CA GLY A 667 -26.06 32.44 26.06
C GLY A 667 -25.35 32.85 24.77
N ALA A 668 -26.04 33.66 23.95
CA ALA A 668 -25.43 34.43 22.88
C ALA A 668 -25.01 35.79 23.44
N ALA A 669 -23.75 36.18 23.27
CA ALA A 669 -23.32 37.57 23.38
C ALA A 669 -22.09 37.83 22.51
N LEU A 670 -22.17 38.98 21.84
CA LEU A 670 -21.23 39.59 20.91
C LEU A 670 -19.87 39.90 21.54
N GLY A 671 -18.83 39.88 20.69
CA GLY A 671 -17.50 40.41 21.01
C GLY A 671 -16.70 40.63 19.74
N ALA A 672 -16.93 41.78 19.09
CA ALA A 672 -16.10 42.31 18.02
C ALA A 672 -14.96 43.17 18.60
N ALA A 673 -13.94 43.40 17.77
CA ALA A 673 -12.80 44.32 17.89
C ALA A 673 -11.52 43.80 18.56
N ALA A 674 -10.46 43.64 17.76
CA ALA A 674 -9.28 44.53 17.83
C ALA A 674 -8.30 44.17 16.69
N SER A 675 -8.28 45.04 15.67
CA SER A 675 -7.23 45.11 14.65
C SER A 675 -6.45 46.40 14.86
N GLY A 676 -5.19 46.28 15.21
CA GLY A 676 -4.13 47.30 15.19
C GLY A 676 -2.82 46.52 15.32
N GLY A 677 -1.87 46.57 14.40
CA GLY A 677 -1.26 47.75 13.79
C GLY A 677 0.00 48.06 14.58
N ILE A 678 1.19 47.77 14.03
CA ILE A 678 2.44 48.55 14.12
C ILE A 678 3.49 47.88 13.22
N SER A 679 3.99 48.68 12.29
CA SER A 679 5.14 48.43 11.43
C SER A 679 6.43 48.94 12.07
N ARG A 680 7.56 48.46 11.53
CA ARG A 680 8.92 49.05 11.52
C ARG A 680 9.78 48.89 12.77
N LEU A 681 10.95 48.28 12.54
CA LEU A 681 12.33 48.61 12.97
C LEU A 681 13.20 47.47 12.40
N ALA A 682 14.38 47.63 11.82
CA ALA A 682 15.14 48.73 11.27
C ALA A 682 16.23 48.06 10.40
N GLU A 683 16.56 48.66 9.26
CA GLU A 683 17.74 48.32 8.47
C GLU A 683 18.99 48.85 9.18
N ALA A 684 20.03 48.04 9.23
CA ALA A 684 21.40 48.51 9.46
C ALA A 684 22.33 47.66 8.60
N GLY A 685 22.81 48.26 7.51
CA GLY A 685 23.84 47.71 6.65
C GLY A 685 25.22 47.81 7.31
N VAL A 686 25.99 46.73 7.20
CA VAL A 686 27.43 46.70 7.41
C VAL A 686 28.02 45.78 6.34
N ASP A 687 28.42 46.37 5.21
CA ASP A 687 29.45 45.85 4.31
C ASP A 687 30.80 46.44 4.79
N GLY A 688 31.94 45.77 4.77
CA GLY A 688 32.28 44.42 4.37
C GLY A 688 33.79 44.21 4.55
N GLU A 689 34.18 43.12 5.21
CA GLU A 689 35.54 42.54 5.14
C GLU A 689 35.59 41.12 5.76
N VAL A 690 34.54 40.31 5.55
CA VAL A 690 34.42 38.94 6.13
C VAL A 690 34.33 37.84 5.06
N GLY A 691 34.57 38.19 3.79
CA GLY A 691 34.37 37.29 2.65
C GLY A 691 35.30 36.07 2.62
N GLU A 692 36.59 36.25 2.89
CA GLU A 692 37.58 35.19 2.68
C GLU A 692 37.62 34.15 3.82
N HIS A 693 37.42 34.59 5.06
CA HIS A 693 37.43 33.67 6.21
C HIS A 693 36.22 32.73 6.22
N ARG A 694 35.07 33.20 5.74
CA ARG A 694 33.84 32.39 5.66
C ARG A 694 33.90 31.33 4.56
N GLN A 695 34.64 31.59 3.48
CA GLN A 695 34.80 30.65 2.37
C GLN A 695 35.74 29.50 2.72
N MET A 696 36.84 29.75 3.45
CA MET A 696 37.71 28.69 3.98
C MET A 696 36.99 27.81 5.02
N HIS A 697 36.20 28.41 5.92
CA HIS A 697 35.44 27.66 6.91
C HIS A 697 34.38 26.74 6.28
N MET A 698 33.75 27.18 5.17
CA MET A 698 32.82 26.34 4.41
C MET A 698 33.54 25.20 3.67
N MET A 699 34.75 25.40 3.14
CA MET A 699 35.49 24.32 2.49
C MET A 699 35.99 23.26 3.48
N HIS A 700 36.47 23.66 4.67
CA HIS A 700 36.85 22.71 5.72
C HIS A 700 35.66 21.94 6.28
N SER A 701 34.51 22.60 6.47
CA SER A 701 33.26 21.94 6.87
C SER A 701 32.77 20.94 5.81
N ARG A 702 32.85 21.28 4.51
CA ARG A 702 32.51 20.33 3.42
C ARG A 702 33.44 19.13 3.37
N ARG A 703 34.75 19.32 3.56
CA ARG A 703 35.71 18.21 3.59
C ARG A 703 35.51 17.30 4.80
N SER A 704 35.24 17.86 5.99
CA SER A 704 34.99 17.02 7.18
C SER A 704 33.69 16.22 7.06
N VAL A 705 32.63 16.82 6.52
CA VAL A 705 31.36 16.13 6.25
C VAL A 705 31.55 15.01 5.22
N GLN A 706 32.34 15.25 4.16
CA GLN A 706 32.62 14.23 3.14
C GLN A 706 33.47 13.08 3.69
N GLN A 707 34.45 13.37 4.54
CA GLN A 707 35.29 12.36 5.19
C GLN A 707 34.49 11.53 6.21
N GLN A 708 33.58 12.16 6.95
CA GLN A 708 32.67 11.49 7.88
C GLN A 708 31.66 10.60 7.13
N GLN A 709 31.15 11.04 5.98
CA GLN A 709 30.29 10.22 5.11
C GLN A 709 31.04 9.01 4.52
N GLN A 710 32.31 9.17 4.14
CA GLN A 710 33.14 8.06 3.64
C GLN A 710 33.47 7.04 4.74
N GLN A 711 33.77 7.50 5.96
CA GLN A 711 34.01 6.61 7.11
C GLN A 711 32.73 5.88 7.54
N GLN A 712 31.57 6.55 7.48
CA GLN A 712 30.27 5.91 7.70
C GLN A 712 29.96 4.87 6.62
N ALA A 713 30.20 5.17 5.34
CA ALA A 713 29.98 4.21 4.25
C ALA A 713 30.86 2.95 4.39
N HIS A 714 32.10 3.09 4.86
CA HIS A 714 33.01 1.96 5.05
C HIS A 714 32.61 1.07 6.25
N THR A 715 32.10 1.67 7.33
CA THR A 715 31.58 0.94 8.51
C THR A 715 30.27 0.23 8.21
N TRP A 716 29.40 0.80 7.37
CA TRP A 716 28.19 0.12 6.89
C TRP A 716 28.49 -1.08 5.99
N GLY A 717 29.53 -0.99 5.15
CA GLY A 717 29.97 -2.11 4.30
C GLY A 717 30.37 -3.34 5.11
N THR A 718 31.17 -3.14 6.16
CA THR A 718 31.62 -4.23 7.04
C THR A 718 30.50 -4.81 7.92
N VAL A 719 29.56 -3.98 8.40
CA VAL A 719 28.39 -4.46 9.17
C VAL A 719 27.40 -5.26 8.30
N LEU A 720 27.19 -4.86 7.04
CA LEU A 720 26.36 -5.60 6.10
C LEU A 720 26.99 -6.94 5.70
N GLU A 721 28.30 -6.98 5.55
CA GLU A 721 29.02 -8.20 5.19
C GLU A 721 29.10 -9.20 6.36
N ASP A 722 29.25 -8.71 7.59
CA ASP A 722 29.14 -9.53 8.82
C ASP A 722 27.70 -10.04 9.04
N SER A 723 26.68 -9.22 8.76
CA SER A 723 25.27 -9.65 8.81
C SER A 723 24.95 -10.72 7.77
N ARG A 724 25.53 -10.63 6.57
CA ARG A 724 25.40 -11.68 5.53
C ARG A 724 26.05 -13.00 5.95
N ARG A 725 27.21 -12.95 6.63
CA ARG A 725 27.90 -14.15 7.12
C ARG A 725 27.16 -14.84 8.28
N ARG A 726 26.34 -14.11 9.04
CA ARG A 726 25.60 -14.63 10.20
C ARG A 726 24.18 -15.11 9.90
N GLN A 727 23.62 -14.83 8.73
CA GLN A 727 22.25 -15.21 8.33
C GLN A 727 22.21 -16.50 7.47
N VAL A 728 22.81 -17.60 7.92
CA VAL A 728 22.50 -18.92 7.36
C VAL A 728 21.47 -19.59 8.27
N VAL A 729 20.22 -19.12 8.20
CA VAL A 729 19.07 -19.85 8.75
C VAL A 729 18.67 -20.88 7.69
N PRO A 730 18.48 -22.17 8.03
CA PRO A 730 18.01 -23.17 7.08
C PRO A 730 16.70 -22.70 6.41
N PRO A 731 16.55 -22.84 5.07
CA PRO A 731 15.36 -22.38 4.34
C PRO A 731 14.05 -22.95 4.88
N GLU A 732 14.11 -24.11 5.51
CA GLU A 732 12.99 -24.86 6.06
C GLU A 732 12.41 -24.27 7.35
N GLN A 733 13.09 -23.30 7.99
CA GLN A 733 12.63 -22.65 9.23
C GLN A 733 12.08 -21.23 9.04
N VAL A 734 12.18 -20.68 7.82
CA VAL A 734 11.71 -19.32 7.53
C VAL A 734 10.43 -19.44 6.74
N GLY A 735 9.32 -19.74 7.40
CA GLY A 735 8.04 -19.55 6.73
C GLY A 735 7.80 -18.04 6.50
N CYS A 736 6.93 -17.68 5.54
CA CYS A 736 6.47 -16.34 5.10
C CYS A 736 6.18 -15.29 6.20
N GLY A 737 7.18 -14.96 7.01
CA GLY A 737 7.04 -14.22 8.28
C GLY A 737 5.91 -14.74 9.15
N TYR A 738 5.12 -13.80 9.68
CA TYR A 738 3.97 -14.11 10.52
C TYR A 738 2.93 -15.01 9.84
N VAL A 739 2.79 -14.95 8.51
CA VAL A 739 1.74 -15.65 7.77
C VAL A 739 1.92 -17.18 7.79
N SER A 740 3.14 -17.66 7.98
CA SER A 740 3.48 -19.08 7.98
C SER A 740 3.44 -19.75 9.35
N GLN A 741 3.72 -19.00 10.42
CA GLN A 741 3.83 -19.51 11.79
C GLN A 741 2.53 -20.11 12.34
N ALA A 742 1.40 -19.94 11.64
CA ALA A 742 0.11 -20.53 11.99
C ALA A 742 -0.25 -21.77 11.16
N ALA A 743 0.48 -22.05 10.07
CA ALA A 743 0.21 -23.19 9.18
C ALA A 743 1.03 -24.44 9.56
N GLU A 744 2.16 -24.24 10.25
CA GLU A 744 2.90 -25.26 11.00
C GLU A 744 2.25 -25.47 12.37
#